data_AF-A0AA37B3T3-F1
#
_entry.id   AF-A0AA37B3T3-F1
#
_cell.length_a   1.000
_cell.length_b   1.000
_cell.length_c   1.000
_cell.angle_alpha   90.00
_cell.angle_beta   90.00
_cell.angle_gamma   90.00
#
_symmetry.space_group_name_H-M   'P 1'
#
loop_
_entity.id
_entity.type
_entity.pdbx_description
1 polymer ?
#
loop_
_entity_poly.entity_id
_entity_poly.type
_entity_poly.pdbx_seq_one_letter_code
_entity_poly.pdbx_strand_id
1 'polypeptide(L)'
;MADTKHYAIIERLLPLMGSSDFNQVFSRATQELSNNERFLLKMEMNRLSAPCQRLVDLRTKVDGECEEFHYQGKTHYLDDIAIKVFKQQLKLYNNQYTLGIFEKLQTTENNFKVMQKNNISPQEAAARRPKNIVARAVRLGHYIGRSEERMHLTAPLKMAGVNGVLFDARTSNMSVSGLRAKVDSQREFVVGEHYFIYFSGLEKEFVNRVLSAGTEYQVVGIDRKGSQQWVRLIVVDPGEEFNNFFKNFLRSYRGRYKVDVDNITAAVITKGYEQYLMPRLSSVPLYFSGETPAQLNYVLATQNNLELLSYWRDETNNSHLSQLFHPPRMMRYQQQGQGESLIYCFTHTANNKLFFYSASSEELAEHPELRELYFAFGCRKPSWKVFKFQYHPAQASDAEVSSPLPKKDSQIERERVAKALGNLSMVGLLSDVTNLHIEQSYQLAYPLDGNPNKLALFNQSKQPSKHFEQVNYKYLQLRKENRYKYRSLVEVEHHGDNESGWISDFSISGMKIEVETPLDYTVGDTVHIALPQFQKLVKSFELKHLAYEVTNCNNSHTIYNLKVIEVKGHSHQGVSFFKQLIDNNLDKLPMLPEGKTIAGLSDALRQIVCAPLFCRAMFIHKVPGALDVGCVTYGSIPQASDNWLNIDSSSHQADLTKFLASENLASFLATQLRSHTPSDNPERIEVITVSTKDNSKLLSVRCSDNFTSVAQLREFVNLSLSRGQVNAFCLQLSRVGRPDTEYIQRELDYISHYAIHRAKQLEDELWSVAGVIEVTDVTEELMQRFNLSAAPQQLKLSS
;
A
#
# COMPACT_ATOMS: atom_id res chain seq x y z
N MET A 1 -51.74 15.14 7.87
CA MET A 1 -53.21 15.26 8.01
C MET A 1 -53.78 14.39 6.88
N ALA A 2 -54.44 13.25 7.08
CA ALA A 2 -55.22 12.71 8.20
C ALA A 2 -54.48 11.69 9.11
N ASP A 3 -55.18 11.26 10.15
CA ASP A 3 -54.76 10.51 11.34
C ASP A 3 -54.03 9.17 11.13
N THR A 4 -52.94 9.01 11.88
CA THR A 4 -52.08 7.81 12.03
C THR A 4 -52.74 6.63 12.75
N LYS A 5 -54.03 6.73 13.12
CA LYS A 5 -54.65 5.83 14.12
C LYS A 5 -54.91 4.39 13.61
N HIS A 6 -54.99 4.18 12.29
CA HIS A 6 -55.40 2.89 11.71
C HIS A 6 -54.54 2.39 10.53
N TYR A 7 -53.34 2.93 10.34
CA TYR A 7 -52.46 2.57 9.20
C TYR A 7 -52.09 1.08 9.18
N ALA A 8 -51.88 0.46 10.36
CA ALA A 8 -51.62 -0.99 10.47
C ALA A 8 -52.83 -1.85 10.03
N ILE A 9 -54.06 -1.37 10.24
CA ILE A 9 -55.28 -2.04 9.78
C ILE A 9 -55.38 -1.94 8.25
N ILE A 10 -55.04 -0.78 7.69
CA ILE A 10 -55.00 -0.55 6.23
C ILE A 10 -53.99 -1.48 5.56
N GLU A 11 -52.73 -1.52 6.01
CA GLU A 11 -51.69 -2.37 5.39
C GLU A 11 -52.05 -3.87 5.43
N ARG A 12 -52.73 -4.33 6.48
CA ARG A 12 -53.20 -5.72 6.58
C ARG A 12 -54.34 -6.05 5.62
N LEU A 13 -55.24 -5.10 5.35
CA LEU A 13 -56.44 -5.32 4.55
C LEU A 13 -56.27 -4.98 3.06
N LEU A 14 -55.29 -4.15 2.69
CA LEU A 14 -55.04 -3.75 1.31
C LEU A 14 -54.85 -4.92 0.31
N PRO A 15 -54.08 -5.98 0.64
CA PRO A 15 -53.92 -7.13 -0.27
C PRO A 15 -55.25 -7.85 -0.56
N LEU A 16 -56.19 -7.78 0.39
CA LEU A 16 -57.47 -8.49 0.34
C LEU A 16 -58.57 -7.70 -0.38
N MET A 17 -58.34 -6.46 -0.79
CA MET A 17 -59.37 -5.58 -1.42
C MET A 17 -60.08 -6.20 -2.64
N GLY A 18 -59.41 -7.10 -3.35
CA GLY A 18 -59.95 -7.79 -4.53
C GLY A 18 -60.54 -9.18 -4.27
N SER A 19 -60.54 -9.66 -3.02
CA SER A 19 -61.05 -11.00 -2.69
C SER A 19 -62.56 -11.00 -2.44
N SER A 20 -63.21 -12.14 -2.71
CA SER A 20 -64.64 -12.36 -2.41
C SER A 20 -64.96 -12.16 -0.93
N ASP A 21 -63.98 -12.38 -0.05
CA ASP A 21 -64.16 -12.40 1.39
C ASP A 21 -63.85 -11.06 2.05
N PHE A 22 -63.43 -10.05 1.27
CA PHE A 22 -63.00 -8.75 1.78
C PHE A 22 -64.02 -8.12 2.73
N ASN A 23 -65.30 -8.09 2.36
CA ASN A 23 -66.33 -7.46 3.17
C ASN A 23 -66.52 -8.16 4.53
N GLN A 24 -66.34 -9.49 4.59
CA GLN A 24 -66.40 -10.24 5.84
C GLN A 24 -65.18 -9.99 6.72
N VAL A 25 -63.99 -10.01 6.14
CA VAL A 25 -62.72 -9.75 6.85
C VAL A 25 -62.65 -8.31 7.33
N PHE A 26 -63.08 -7.35 6.51
CA PHE A 26 -63.16 -5.93 6.87
C PHE A 26 -64.12 -5.70 8.03
N SER A 27 -65.30 -6.32 7.99
CA SER A 27 -66.29 -6.21 9.07
C SER A 27 -65.73 -6.76 10.40
N ARG A 28 -65.02 -7.89 10.37
CA ARG A 28 -64.35 -8.48 11.55
C ARG A 28 -63.19 -7.61 12.06
N ALA A 29 -62.33 -7.13 11.17
CA ALA A 29 -61.15 -6.34 11.53
C ALA A 29 -61.47 -4.93 12.05
N THR A 30 -62.71 -4.44 11.83
CA THR A 30 -63.14 -3.09 12.21
C THR A 30 -64.31 -3.09 13.20
N GLN A 31 -64.59 -4.21 13.89
CA GLN A 31 -65.74 -4.36 14.80
C GLN A 31 -65.80 -3.28 15.90
N GLU A 32 -64.65 -2.84 16.38
CA GLU A 32 -64.53 -1.84 17.45
C GLU A 32 -64.62 -0.38 16.95
N LEU A 33 -64.67 -0.16 15.63
CA LEU A 33 -64.71 1.17 15.03
C LEU A 33 -66.15 1.62 14.75
N SER A 34 -66.39 2.92 14.88
CA SER A 34 -67.67 3.55 14.54
C SER A 34 -67.98 3.47 13.04
N ASN A 35 -69.25 3.60 12.66
CA ASN A 35 -69.67 3.59 11.25
C ASN A 35 -68.96 4.67 10.41
N ASN A 36 -68.73 5.85 10.99
CA ASN A 36 -68.00 6.93 10.32
C ASN A 36 -66.52 6.56 10.10
N GLU A 37 -65.85 5.97 11.09
CA GLU A 37 -64.45 5.53 10.97
C GLU A 37 -64.28 4.40 9.95
N ARG A 38 -65.21 3.42 9.93
CA ARG A 38 -65.21 2.36 8.91
C ARG A 38 -65.40 2.91 7.50
N PHE A 39 -66.28 3.90 7.34
CA PHE A 39 -66.50 4.56 6.06
C PHE A 39 -65.24 5.30 5.59
N LEU A 40 -64.61 6.09 6.46
CA LEU A 40 -63.35 6.79 6.16
C LEU A 40 -62.21 5.82 5.84
N LEU A 41 -62.10 4.71 6.56
CA LEU A 41 -61.11 3.66 6.27
C LEU A 41 -61.31 3.05 4.89
N LYS A 42 -62.56 2.70 4.55
CA LYS A 42 -62.89 2.13 3.24
C LYS A 42 -62.63 3.15 2.11
N MET A 43 -62.92 4.43 2.33
CA MET A 43 -62.57 5.49 1.40
C MET A 43 -61.06 5.63 1.20
N GLU A 44 -60.28 5.62 2.29
CA GLU A 44 -58.83 5.78 2.22
C GLU A 44 -58.16 4.57 1.54
N MET A 45 -58.62 3.35 1.82
CA MET A 45 -58.15 2.16 1.11
C MET A 45 -58.47 2.21 -0.38
N ASN A 46 -59.68 2.63 -0.75
CA ASN A 46 -60.05 2.82 -2.15
C ASN A 46 -59.18 3.90 -2.84
N ARG A 47 -58.86 4.98 -2.13
CA ARG A 47 -57.98 6.05 -2.62
C ARG A 47 -56.56 5.54 -2.86
N LEU A 48 -55.99 4.82 -1.91
CA LEU A 48 -54.63 4.28 -1.99
C LEU A 48 -54.49 3.20 -3.07
N SER A 49 -55.52 2.40 -3.28
CA SER A 49 -55.55 1.36 -4.32
C SER A 49 -55.94 1.87 -5.72
N ALA A 50 -56.29 3.15 -5.86
CA ALA A 50 -56.60 3.72 -7.16
C ALA A 50 -55.36 3.69 -8.09
N PRO A 51 -55.50 3.29 -9.37
CA PRO A 51 -54.40 3.29 -10.33
C PRO A 51 -53.76 4.67 -10.45
N CYS A 52 -52.43 4.74 -10.36
CA CYS A 52 -51.70 6.00 -10.45
C CYS A 52 -51.15 6.22 -11.85
N GLN A 53 -51.40 7.38 -12.46
CA GLN A 53 -50.82 7.77 -13.75
C GLN A 53 -49.56 8.64 -13.61
N ARG A 54 -49.23 9.09 -12.41
CA ARG A 54 -48.09 9.97 -12.18
C ARG A 54 -46.79 9.18 -12.23
N LEU A 55 -45.80 9.71 -12.94
CA LEU A 55 -44.45 9.16 -12.92
C LEU A 55 -43.74 9.60 -11.63
N VAL A 56 -42.81 8.77 -11.15
CA VAL A 56 -41.99 9.09 -9.98
C VAL A 56 -40.62 9.47 -10.50
N ASP A 57 -40.23 10.70 -10.21
CA ASP A 57 -38.90 11.21 -10.49
C ASP A 57 -38.28 11.72 -9.20
N LEU A 58 -37.32 10.95 -8.69
CA LEU A 58 -36.58 11.24 -7.47
C LEU A 58 -35.25 11.94 -7.76
N ARG A 59 -34.88 12.18 -9.04
CA ARG A 59 -33.69 12.96 -9.37
C ARG A 59 -33.78 14.31 -8.69
N THR A 60 -32.71 14.72 -8.00
CA THR A 60 -32.62 15.94 -7.16
C THR A 60 -33.46 15.94 -5.86
N LYS A 61 -34.21 14.88 -5.56
CA LYS A 61 -35.04 14.74 -4.34
C LYS A 61 -34.52 13.72 -3.35
N VAL A 62 -33.62 12.84 -3.79
CA VAL A 62 -32.94 11.85 -2.96
C VAL A 62 -31.43 12.00 -3.10
N ASP A 63 -30.73 11.54 -2.08
CA ASP A 63 -29.27 11.58 -2.00
C ASP A 63 -28.60 10.43 -2.81
N GLY A 64 -29.37 9.51 -3.38
CA GLY A 64 -28.87 8.39 -4.20
C GLY A 64 -28.86 8.68 -5.71
N GLU A 65 -28.00 7.98 -6.46
CA GLU A 65 -28.06 8.02 -7.93
C GLU A 65 -29.33 7.32 -8.42
N CYS A 66 -30.14 8.02 -9.20
CA CYS A 66 -31.40 7.49 -9.73
C CYS A 66 -31.18 6.89 -11.12
N GLU A 67 -31.68 5.68 -11.32
CA GLU A 67 -31.68 4.98 -12.60
C GLU A 67 -33.09 4.91 -13.20
N GLU A 68 -33.17 4.54 -14.48
CA GLU A 68 -34.43 4.32 -15.17
C GLU A 68 -35.06 2.97 -14.78
N PHE A 69 -36.20 3.04 -14.09
CA PHE A 69 -36.97 1.88 -13.67
C PHE A 69 -38.27 1.77 -14.47
N HIS A 70 -38.38 0.74 -15.30
CA HIS A 70 -39.51 0.50 -16.20
C HIS A 70 -40.54 -0.44 -15.56
N TYR A 71 -41.80 0.01 -15.45
CA TYR A 71 -42.88 -0.81 -14.90
C TYR A 71 -44.25 -0.46 -15.52
N GLN A 72 -45.00 -1.45 -16.00
CA GLN A 72 -46.32 -1.27 -16.65
C GLN A 72 -46.35 -0.18 -17.76
N GLY A 73 -45.31 -0.14 -18.60
CA GLY A 73 -45.19 0.84 -19.69
C GLY A 73 -44.88 2.27 -19.21
N LYS A 74 -44.51 2.45 -17.94
CA LYS A 74 -44.09 3.72 -17.34
C LYS A 74 -42.62 3.67 -17.00
N THR A 75 -41.91 4.78 -17.22
CA THR A 75 -40.51 4.96 -16.83
C THR A 75 -40.43 5.87 -15.62
N HIS A 76 -39.93 5.33 -14.51
CA HIS A 76 -39.67 6.04 -13.27
C HIS A 76 -38.16 6.30 -13.15
N TYR A 77 -37.78 7.35 -12.43
CA TYR A 77 -36.38 7.62 -12.07
C TYR A 77 -36.22 7.42 -10.56
N LEU A 78 -35.64 6.29 -10.17
CA LEU A 78 -35.59 5.81 -8.79
C LEU A 78 -34.17 5.36 -8.44
N ASP A 79 -33.77 5.55 -7.19
CA ASP A 79 -32.54 4.95 -6.67
C ASP A 79 -32.80 3.55 -6.09
N ASP A 80 -31.73 2.84 -5.71
CA ASP A 80 -31.81 1.45 -5.21
C ASP A 80 -32.78 1.27 -4.05
N ILE A 81 -32.83 2.24 -3.14
CA ILE A 81 -33.73 2.21 -1.97
C ILE A 81 -35.18 2.34 -2.43
N ALA A 82 -35.47 3.31 -3.30
CA ALA A 82 -36.81 3.50 -3.85
C ALA A 82 -37.26 2.30 -4.69
N ILE A 83 -36.37 1.67 -5.47
CA ILE A 83 -36.68 0.44 -6.23
C ILE A 83 -37.06 -0.71 -5.27
N LYS A 84 -36.33 -0.88 -4.16
CA LYS A 84 -36.65 -1.91 -3.16
C LYS A 84 -38.01 -1.66 -2.52
N VAL A 85 -38.29 -0.41 -2.12
CA VAL A 85 -39.61 -0.02 -1.56
C VAL A 85 -40.71 -0.21 -2.60
N PHE A 86 -40.48 0.16 -3.85
CA PHE A 86 -41.41 -0.05 -4.97
C PHE A 86 -41.80 -1.52 -5.09
N LYS A 87 -40.81 -2.43 -5.17
CA LYS A 87 -41.03 -3.88 -5.28
C LYS A 87 -41.75 -4.47 -4.06
N GLN A 88 -41.49 -3.96 -2.87
CA GLN A 88 -42.19 -4.40 -1.65
C GLN A 88 -43.66 -3.96 -1.67
N GLN A 89 -43.92 -2.71 -2.02
CA GLN A 89 -45.27 -2.15 -2.06
C GLN A 89 -46.13 -2.77 -3.17
N LEU A 90 -45.56 -3.14 -4.32
CA LEU A 90 -46.28 -3.87 -5.37
C LEU A 90 -46.97 -5.13 -4.86
N LYS A 91 -46.36 -5.85 -3.92
CA LYS A 91 -46.95 -7.06 -3.32
C LYS A 91 -48.23 -6.76 -2.53
N LEU A 92 -48.35 -5.55 -1.97
CA LEU A 92 -49.52 -5.12 -1.20
C LEU A 92 -50.69 -4.68 -2.09
N TYR A 93 -50.40 -4.19 -3.29
CA TYR A 93 -51.38 -3.67 -4.24
C TYR A 93 -51.59 -4.60 -5.45
N ASN A 94 -51.49 -5.92 -5.25
CA ASN A 94 -51.73 -6.93 -6.29
C ASN A 94 -50.96 -6.69 -7.60
N ASN A 95 -49.68 -6.29 -7.48
CA ASN A 95 -48.80 -5.95 -8.60
C ASN A 95 -49.34 -4.83 -9.51
N GLN A 96 -50.16 -3.92 -8.98
CA GLN A 96 -50.59 -2.73 -9.70
C GLN A 96 -49.88 -1.49 -9.17
N TYR A 97 -49.55 -0.57 -10.08
CA TYR A 97 -49.00 0.73 -9.70
C TYR A 97 -50.13 1.68 -9.25
N THR A 98 -50.22 1.92 -7.95
CA THR A 98 -51.30 2.67 -7.32
C THR A 98 -50.83 3.96 -6.67
N LEU A 99 -51.79 4.81 -6.25
CA LEU A 99 -51.50 6.07 -5.57
C LEU A 99 -50.73 5.84 -4.25
N GLY A 100 -51.01 4.75 -3.54
CA GLY A 100 -50.29 4.39 -2.32
C GLY A 100 -48.80 4.12 -2.56
N ILE A 101 -48.43 3.49 -3.68
CA ILE A 101 -47.03 3.29 -4.06
C ILE A 101 -46.36 4.64 -4.37
N PHE A 102 -47.03 5.50 -5.14
CA PHE A 102 -46.54 6.85 -5.44
C PHE A 102 -46.27 7.68 -4.19
N GLU A 103 -47.21 7.69 -3.24
CA GLU A 103 -47.07 8.43 -1.98
C GLU A 103 -45.95 7.87 -1.10
N LYS A 104 -45.84 6.53 -1.00
CA LYS A 104 -44.79 5.88 -0.21
C LYS A 104 -43.39 6.24 -0.71
N LEU A 105 -43.20 6.28 -2.02
CA LEU A 105 -41.91 6.62 -2.64
C LEU A 105 -41.49 8.07 -2.42
N GLN A 106 -42.41 8.98 -2.12
CA GLN A 106 -42.06 10.36 -1.74
C GLN A 106 -41.62 10.49 -0.26
N THR A 107 -41.73 9.41 0.50
CA THR A 107 -41.44 9.38 1.94
C THR A 107 -40.32 8.42 2.31
N THR A 108 -39.52 7.98 1.33
CA THR A 108 -38.34 7.15 1.59
C THR A 108 -37.34 7.89 2.49
N GLU A 109 -36.61 7.15 3.32
CA GLU A 109 -35.74 7.71 4.37
C GLU A 109 -34.62 8.60 3.81
N ASN A 110 -34.22 8.37 2.57
CA ASN A 110 -33.19 9.10 1.83
C ASN A 110 -33.72 10.30 1.02
N ASN A 111 -35.01 10.64 1.17
CA ASN A 111 -35.59 11.82 0.55
C ASN A 111 -35.20 13.08 1.33
N PHE A 112 -34.66 14.09 0.66
CA PHE A 112 -34.15 15.31 1.31
C PHE A 112 -35.20 16.02 2.19
N LYS A 113 -36.49 15.95 1.81
CA LYS A 113 -37.58 16.51 2.63
C LYS A 113 -37.81 15.74 3.93
N VAL A 114 -37.62 14.42 3.92
CA VAL A 114 -37.74 13.56 5.10
C VAL A 114 -36.52 13.72 6.00
N MET A 115 -35.32 13.82 5.41
CA MET A 115 -34.07 14.08 6.12
C MET A 115 -34.08 15.41 6.88
N GLN A 116 -34.54 16.49 6.23
CA GLN A 116 -34.72 17.80 6.88
C GLN A 116 -35.72 17.75 8.03
N LYS A 117 -36.80 16.98 7.89
CA LYS A 117 -37.84 16.87 8.93
C LYS A 117 -37.41 16.08 10.15
N ASN A 118 -36.44 15.17 9.98
CA ASN A 118 -35.90 14.30 11.03
C ASN A 118 -34.57 14.80 11.62
N ASN A 119 -34.10 16.02 11.28
CA ASN A 119 -32.80 16.58 11.68
C ASN A 119 -31.60 15.65 11.39
N ILE A 120 -31.68 14.82 10.35
CA ILE A 120 -30.57 13.93 9.96
C ILE A 120 -29.62 14.74 9.08
N SER A 121 -28.38 14.91 9.53
CA SER A 121 -27.36 15.61 8.73
C SER A 121 -26.98 14.79 7.49
N PRO A 122 -26.54 15.43 6.38
CA PRO A 122 -25.99 14.72 5.21
C PRO A 122 -24.84 13.77 5.57
N GLN A 123 -24.08 14.09 6.61
CA GLN A 123 -22.98 13.26 7.14
C GLN A 123 -23.49 11.99 7.83
N GLU A 124 -24.56 12.07 8.62
CA GLU A 124 -25.20 10.90 9.25
C GLU A 124 -25.92 10.01 8.22
N ALA A 125 -26.49 10.60 7.17
CA ALA A 125 -27.08 9.85 6.07
C ALA A 125 -26.03 9.12 5.21
N ALA A 126 -24.88 9.76 4.95
CA ALA A 126 -23.74 9.14 4.28
C ALA A 126 -23.11 8.01 5.11
N ALA A 127 -23.12 8.12 6.44
CA ALA A 127 -22.64 7.08 7.35
C ALA A 127 -23.54 5.82 7.39
N ARG A 128 -24.82 5.94 7.02
CA ARG A 128 -25.78 4.82 7.00
C ARG A 128 -25.80 4.04 5.68
N ARG A 129 -25.09 4.49 4.64
CA ARG A 129 -24.96 3.75 3.39
C ARG A 129 -23.94 2.62 3.54
N PRO A 130 -24.19 1.42 3.00
CA PRO A 130 -23.11 0.46 2.79
C PRO A 130 -22.14 1.10 1.79
N LYS A 131 -21.02 1.63 2.28
CA LYS A 131 -19.95 2.18 1.43
C LYS A 131 -19.29 1.02 0.71
N ASN A 132 -19.45 0.94 -0.60
CA ASN A 132 -18.58 0.10 -1.43
C ASN A 132 -17.19 0.75 -1.45
N ILE A 133 -16.19 0.08 -0.87
CA ILE A 133 -14.81 0.54 -0.82
C ILE A 133 -14.02 -0.25 -1.84
N VAL A 134 -14.05 0.22 -3.09
CA VAL A 134 -13.27 -0.35 -4.19
C VAL A 134 -12.00 0.47 -4.36
N ALA A 135 -10.85 -0.16 -4.15
CA ALA A 135 -9.54 0.44 -4.29
C ALA A 135 -8.87 0.01 -5.61
N ARG A 136 -7.95 0.83 -6.12
CA ARG A 136 -7.05 0.45 -7.21
C ARG A 136 -6.08 -0.63 -6.70
N ALA A 137 -5.86 -1.71 -7.45
CA ALA A 137 -4.80 -2.67 -7.17
C ALA A 137 -3.58 -2.42 -8.05
N VAL A 138 -2.41 -2.17 -7.45
CA VAL A 138 -1.16 -1.84 -8.16
C VAL A 138 -0.08 -2.88 -7.88
N ARG A 139 0.50 -3.46 -8.94
CA ARG A 139 1.65 -4.36 -8.80
C ARG A 139 2.95 -3.56 -8.70
N LEU A 140 3.65 -3.66 -7.57
CA LEU A 140 4.95 -3.00 -7.40
C LEU A 140 6.09 -3.77 -8.06
N GLY A 141 7.20 -3.07 -8.31
CA GLY A 141 8.38 -3.60 -8.99
C GLY A 141 8.17 -4.00 -10.45
N HIS A 142 6.94 -3.86 -10.98
CA HIS A 142 6.59 -4.23 -12.34
C HIS A 142 6.41 -2.99 -13.23
N TYR A 143 7.40 -2.75 -14.09
CA TYR A 143 7.43 -1.60 -15.00
C TYR A 143 7.29 -2.08 -16.43
N ILE A 144 6.26 -1.58 -17.12
CA ILE A 144 6.05 -1.89 -18.53
C ILE A 144 6.89 -0.90 -19.37
N GLY A 145 8.09 -1.33 -19.71
CA GLY A 145 8.91 -0.66 -20.72
C GLY A 145 8.43 -0.98 -22.14
N ARG A 146 8.63 -0.03 -23.05
CA ARG A 146 8.47 -0.25 -24.49
C ARG A 146 9.76 0.19 -25.17
N SER A 147 10.21 -0.59 -26.16
CA SER A 147 11.33 -0.21 -27.03
C SER A 147 10.96 0.96 -27.95
N GLU A 148 9.67 1.16 -28.22
CA GLU A 148 9.14 2.15 -29.16
C GLU A 148 7.90 2.86 -28.61
N GLU A 149 7.73 4.12 -28.99
CA GLU A 149 6.49 4.86 -28.75
C GLU A 149 5.33 4.25 -29.56
N ARG A 150 4.14 4.21 -28.96
CA ARG A 150 2.91 3.83 -29.66
C ARG A 150 2.04 5.04 -29.89
N MET A 151 1.36 5.07 -31.03
CA MET A 151 0.38 6.10 -31.34
C MET A 151 -1.01 5.51 -31.39
N HIS A 152 -1.99 6.25 -30.89
CA HIS A 152 -3.40 5.90 -31.08
C HIS A 152 -3.77 6.12 -32.54
N LEU A 153 -4.00 5.02 -33.25
CA LEU A 153 -4.43 5.00 -34.63
C LEU A 153 -5.57 4.01 -34.74
N THR A 154 -6.74 4.47 -35.18
CA THR A 154 -7.89 3.61 -35.45
C THR A 154 -8.08 3.48 -36.95
N ALA A 155 -7.52 2.41 -37.51
CA ALA A 155 -7.59 2.06 -38.91
C ALA A 155 -8.24 0.67 -39.06
N PRO A 156 -9.12 0.47 -40.06
CA PRO A 156 -9.59 -0.86 -40.45
C PRO A 156 -8.43 -1.80 -40.82
N LEU A 157 -8.54 -3.05 -40.39
CA LEU A 157 -7.65 -4.15 -40.74
C LEU A 157 -8.48 -5.35 -41.23
N LYS A 158 -7.86 -6.20 -42.04
CA LYS A 158 -8.27 -7.60 -42.17
C LYS A 158 -7.23 -8.49 -41.51
N MET A 159 -7.68 -9.54 -40.83
CA MET A 159 -6.82 -10.54 -40.20
C MET A 159 -7.18 -11.93 -40.73
N ALA A 160 -6.19 -12.79 -40.93
CA ALA A 160 -6.37 -14.20 -41.29
C ALA A 160 -5.49 -15.09 -40.41
N GLY A 161 -6.07 -16.16 -39.85
CA GLY A 161 -5.31 -17.20 -39.16
C GLY A 161 -4.80 -18.26 -40.15
N VAL A 162 -4.31 -19.38 -39.63
CA VAL A 162 -3.79 -20.51 -40.45
C VAL A 162 -4.83 -21.07 -41.43
N ASN A 163 -6.12 -20.97 -41.11
CA ASN A 163 -7.21 -21.41 -41.98
C ASN A 163 -7.47 -20.48 -43.19
N GLY A 164 -6.76 -19.34 -43.29
CA GLY A 164 -6.88 -18.39 -44.39
C GLY A 164 -8.18 -17.57 -44.39
N VAL A 165 -9.07 -17.75 -43.39
CA VAL A 165 -10.35 -17.04 -43.35
C VAL A 165 -10.15 -15.62 -42.84
N LEU A 166 -10.39 -14.65 -43.73
CA LEU A 166 -10.32 -13.22 -43.41
C LEU A 166 -11.48 -12.80 -42.50
N PHE A 167 -11.16 -12.00 -41.49
CA PHE A 167 -12.14 -11.33 -40.63
C PHE A 167 -11.75 -9.88 -40.39
N ASP A 168 -12.74 -9.05 -40.05
CA ASP A 168 -12.54 -7.63 -39.79
C ASP A 168 -11.99 -7.38 -38.39
N ALA A 169 -11.06 -6.43 -38.33
CA ALA A 169 -10.52 -5.89 -37.09
C ALA A 169 -10.24 -4.39 -37.23
N ARG A 170 -9.90 -3.72 -36.13
CA ARG A 170 -9.48 -2.32 -36.15
C ARG A 170 -8.28 -2.10 -35.24
N THR A 171 -7.26 -1.37 -35.69
CA THR A 171 -6.19 -0.95 -34.79
C THR A 171 -6.74 -0.04 -33.69
N SER A 172 -6.09 -0.05 -32.53
CA SER A 172 -6.35 0.86 -31.41
C SER A 172 -5.10 1.69 -31.09
N ASN A 173 -3.94 1.05 -31.06
CA ASN A 173 -2.64 1.69 -31.08
C ASN A 173 -1.64 0.85 -31.87
N MET A 174 -0.55 1.48 -32.31
CA MET A 174 0.48 0.87 -33.16
C MET A 174 1.86 1.50 -32.91
N SER A 175 2.91 0.67 -32.96
CA SER A 175 4.32 1.03 -33.14
C SER A 175 4.84 0.37 -34.43
N VAL A 176 6.14 0.51 -34.74
CA VAL A 176 6.73 -0.16 -35.91
C VAL A 176 6.67 -1.68 -35.72
N SER A 177 7.01 -2.13 -34.52
CA SER A 177 7.15 -3.56 -34.21
C SER A 177 5.87 -4.23 -33.67
N GLY A 178 4.79 -3.50 -33.42
CA GLY A 178 3.62 -4.11 -32.77
C GLY A 178 2.35 -3.29 -32.87
N LEU A 179 1.21 -3.97 -32.68
CA LEU A 179 -0.10 -3.36 -32.74
C LEU A 179 -1.08 -3.98 -31.76
N ARG A 180 -2.10 -3.21 -31.40
CA ARG A 180 -3.24 -3.70 -30.62
C ARG A 180 -4.49 -3.54 -31.46
N ALA A 181 -5.17 -4.63 -31.76
CA ALA A 181 -6.37 -4.64 -32.58
C ALA A 181 -7.62 -4.99 -31.77
N LYS A 182 -8.69 -4.23 -31.96
CA LYS A 182 -10.03 -4.59 -31.52
C LYS A 182 -10.59 -5.62 -32.49
N VAL A 183 -11.09 -6.72 -31.92
CA VAL A 183 -11.61 -7.89 -32.63
C VAL A 183 -12.99 -8.24 -32.11
N ASP A 184 -13.69 -9.13 -32.81
CA ASP A 184 -14.95 -9.70 -32.33
C ASP A 184 -14.75 -10.37 -30.97
N SER A 185 -15.65 -10.08 -30.03
CA SER A 185 -15.65 -10.66 -28.67
C SER A 185 -15.97 -12.15 -28.65
N GLN A 186 -16.66 -12.68 -29.66
CA GLN A 186 -17.00 -14.11 -29.73
C GLN A 186 -15.88 -14.98 -30.30
N ARG A 187 -14.89 -14.37 -30.97
CA ARG A 187 -13.77 -15.11 -31.54
C ARG A 187 -12.74 -15.41 -30.45
N GLU A 188 -12.30 -16.66 -30.37
CA GLU A 188 -11.23 -17.07 -29.46
C GLU A 188 -9.86 -16.85 -30.08
N PHE A 189 -8.89 -16.51 -29.24
CA PHE A 189 -7.49 -16.30 -29.60
C PHE A 189 -6.62 -16.98 -28.55
N VAL A 190 -5.45 -17.45 -28.93
CA VAL A 190 -4.47 -18.03 -28.00
C VAL A 190 -3.15 -17.27 -28.11
N VAL A 191 -2.52 -16.99 -26.96
CA VAL A 191 -1.19 -16.37 -26.93
C VAL A 191 -0.18 -17.32 -27.59
N GLY A 192 0.63 -16.79 -28.49
CA GLY A 192 1.57 -17.52 -29.32
C GLY A 192 1.05 -17.82 -30.73
N GLU A 193 -0.25 -17.66 -31.01
CA GLU A 193 -0.80 -17.86 -32.36
C GLU A 193 -0.36 -16.79 -33.36
N HIS A 194 -0.25 -17.20 -34.62
CA HIS A 194 0.17 -16.35 -35.73
C HIS A 194 -1.01 -15.96 -36.62
N TYR A 195 -1.05 -14.69 -37.00
CA TYR A 195 -2.07 -14.11 -37.88
C TYR A 195 -1.42 -13.22 -38.93
N PHE A 196 -1.91 -13.31 -40.16
CA PHE A 196 -1.57 -12.36 -41.22
C PHE A 196 -2.47 -11.14 -41.14
N ILE A 197 -1.88 -9.95 -41.16
CA ILE A 197 -2.56 -8.67 -41.01
C ILE A 197 -2.42 -7.86 -42.28
N TYR A 198 -3.57 -7.41 -42.79
CA TYR A 198 -3.70 -6.57 -43.96
C TYR A 198 -4.23 -5.21 -43.52
N PHE A 199 -3.49 -4.14 -43.83
CA PHE A 199 -3.80 -2.78 -43.40
C PHE A 199 -4.79 -2.09 -44.35
N SER A 200 -5.97 -2.69 -44.51
CA SER A 200 -7.00 -2.29 -45.49
C SER A 200 -7.49 -0.84 -45.36
N GLY A 201 -7.36 -0.24 -44.18
CA GLY A 201 -7.58 1.19 -43.98
C GLY A 201 -6.47 2.07 -44.58
N LEU A 202 -5.21 1.73 -44.30
CA LEU A 202 -4.06 2.51 -44.77
C LEU A 202 -3.81 2.33 -46.26
N GLU A 203 -4.12 1.17 -46.82
CA GLU A 203 -4.02 0.89 -48.25
C GLU A 203 -4.81 1.90 -49.11
N LYS A 204 -5.93 2.42 -48.60
CA LYS A 204 -6.74 3.43 -49.30
C LYS A 204 -6.07 4.79 -49.36
N GLU A 205 -5.16 5.08 -48.43
CA GLU A 205 -4.50 6.38 -48.28
C GLU A 205 -3.07 6.36 -48.85
N PHE A 206 -2.42 5.19 -48.89
CA PHE A 206 -1.02 5.05 -49.27
C PHE A 206 -0.82 3.93 -50.29
N VAL A 207 -0.12 4.25 -51.37
CA VAL A 207 0.29 3.27 -52.39
C VAL A 207 1.57 2.59 -51.92
N ASN A 208 1.44 1.54 -51.11
CA ASN A 208 2.56 0.69 -50.70
C ASN A 208 2.12 -0.78 -50.59
N ARG A 209 2.82 -1.68 -51.29
CA ARG A 209 2.49 -3.12 -51.36
C ARG A 209 2.57 -3.83 -50.01
N VAL A 210 3.37 -3.33 -49.09
CA VAL A 210 3.48 -3.86 -47.73
C VAL A 210 2.12 -3.88 -47.01
N LEU A 211 1.24 -2.92 -47.29
CA LEU A 211 -0.06 -2.79 -46.62
C LEU A 211 -1.04 -3.90 -47.04
N SER A 212 -0.91 -4.40 -48.28
CA SER A 212 -1.79 -5.40 -48.88
C SER A 212 -1.17 -6.82 -48.91
N ALA A 213 0.14 -6.96 -48.65
CA ALA A 213 0.84 -8.24 -48.75
C ALA A 213 0.45 -9.26 -47.65
N GLY A 214 -0.09 -8.78 -46.53
CA GLY A 214 -0.36 -9.61 -45.35
C GLY A 214 0.94 -9.85 -44.59
N THR A 215 1.15 -9.09 -43.52
CA THR A 215 2.33 -9.25 -42.66
C THR A 215 2.01 -10.18 -41.51
N GLU A 216 2.93 -11.10 -41.19
CA GLU A 216 2.77 -12.04 -40.09
C GLU A 216 2.98 -11.36 -38.74
N TYR A 217 2.08 -11.67 -37.80
CA TYR A 217 2.13 -11.21 -36.42
C TYR A 217 1.82 -12.34 -35.46
N GLN A 218 2.48 -12.34 -34.30
CA GLN A 218 2.23 -13.27 -33.21
C GLN A 218 1.41 -12.61 -32.08
N VAL A 219 0.40 -13.30 -31.56
CA VAL A 219 -0.38 -12.88 -30.39
C VAL A 219 0.50 -12.96 -29.14
N VAL A 220 0.71 -11.84 -28.46
CA VAL A 220 1.48 -11.76 -27.21
C VAL A 220 0.59 -11.49 -25.99
N GLY A 221 -0.70 -11.19 -26.20
CA GLY A 221 -1.64 -10.97 -25.11
C GLY A 221 -3.05 -10.69 -25.60
N ILE A 222 -4.02 -10.91 -24.73
CA ILE A 222 -5.45 -10.73 -25.02
C ILE A 222 -6.05 -9.92 -23.88
N ASP A 223 -6.77 -8.85 -24.21
CA ASP A 223 -7.44 -7.99 -23.24
C ASP A 223 -8.96 -8.09 -23.44
N ARG A 224 -9.73 -8.32 -22.37
CA ARG A 224 -11.20 -8.35 -22.41
C ARG A 224 -11.76 -7.33 -21.43
N LYS A 225 -12.70 -6.50 -21.88
CA LYS A 225 -13.40 -5.53 -21.03
C LYS A 225 -14.88 -5.46 -21.43
N GLY A 226 -15.74 -6.02 -20.59
CA GLY A 226 -17.17 -6.17 -20.89
C GLY A 226 -17.37 -7.02 -22.16
N SER A 227 -18.14 -6.49 -23.12
CA SER A 227 -18.37 -7.13 -24.43
C SER A 227 -17.31 -6.81 -25.49
N GLN A 228 -16.17 -6.22 -25.11
CA GLN A 228 -15.11 -5.87 -26.05
C GLN A 228 -13.85 -6.70 -25.82
N GLN A 229 -13.21 -7.08 -26.93
CA GLN A 229 -11.97 -7.85 -26.93
C GLN A 229 -10.91 -7.15 -27.79
N TRP A 230 -9.67 -7.16 -27.30
CA TRP A 230 -8.49 -6.73 -28.03
C TRP A 230 -7.42 -7.82 -28.01
N VAL A 231 -6.67 -7.90 -29.10
CA VAL A 231 -5.47 -8.73 -29.21
C VAL A 231 -4.24 -7.83 -29.34
N ARG A 232 -3.19 -8.16 -28.59
CA ARG A 232 -1.88 -7.52 -28.66
C ARG A 232 -0.97 -8.40 -29.51
N LEU A 233 -0.39 -7.81 -30.55
CA LEU A 233 0.31 -8.51 -31.62
C LEU A 233 1.72 -7.90 -31.80
N ILE A 234 2.72 -8.74 -32.01
CA ILE A 234 4.09 -8.35 -32.39
C ILE A 234 4.38 -8.84 -33.81
N VAL A 235 5.02 -8.01 -34.63
CA VAL A 235 5.35 -8.39 -36.01
C VAL A 235 6.44 -9.47 -36.01
N VAL A 236 6.32 -10.45 -36.89
CA VAL A 236 7.31 -11.52 -37.06
C VAL A 236 8.19 -11.20 -38.26
N ASP A 237 9.51 -11.16 -38.04
CA ASP A 237 10.56 -10.93 -39.05
C ASP A 237 10.22 -9.88 -40.13
N PRO A 238 9.95 -8.61 -39.74
CA PRO A 238 9.54 -7.59 -40.69
C PRO A 238 10.69 -7.26 -41.66
N GLY A 239 10.40 -7.29 -42.97
CA GLY A 239 11.35 -6.85 -43.99
C GLY A 239 11.72 -5.36 -43.90
N GLU A 240 12.81 -4.96 -44.55
CA GLU A 240 13.28 -3.56 -44.53
C GLU A 240 12.25 -2.57 -45.06
N GLU A 241 11.51 -2.92 -46.12
CA GLU A 241 10.47 -2.06 -46.69
C GLU A 241 9.35 -1.77 -45.67
N PHE A 242 8.92 -2.80 -44.92
CA PHE A 242 7.93 -2.66 -43.85
C PHE A 242 8.44 -1.72 -42.76
N ASN A 243 9.66 -1.96 -42.27
CA ASN A 243 10.26 -1.15 -41.22
C ASN A 243 10.41 0.32 -41.65
N ASN A 244 10.87 0.57 -42.87
CA ASN A 244 11.05 1.92 -43.39
C ASN A 244 9.72 2.64 -43.60
N PHE A 245 8.70 1.96 -44.11
CA PHE A 245 7.36 2.52 -44.26
C PHE A 245 6.79 2.94 -42.90
N PHE A 246 6.70 2.03 -41.93
CA PHE A 246 6.07 2.32 -40.64
C PHE A 246 6.89 3.29 -39.79
N LYS A 247 8.23 3.28 -39.87
CA LYS A 247 9.07 4.31 -39.22
C LYS A 247 8.75 5.71 -39.77
N ASN A 248 8.68 5.86 -41.09
CA ASN A 248 8.40 7.15 -41.73
C ASN A 248 6.95 7.60 -41.52
N PHE A 249 5.99 6.68 -41.65
CA PHE A 249 4.58 6.93 -41.40
C PHE A 249 4.34 7.38 -39.95
N LEU A 250 4.88 6.66 -38.96
CA LEU A 250 4.69 7.03 -37.56
C LEU A 250 5.40 8.36 -37.23
N ARG A 251 6.58 8.62 -37.82
CA ARG A 251 7.29 9.88 -37.62
C ARG A 251 6.56 11.09 -38.22
N SER A 252 6.03 10.98 -39.43
CA SER A 252 5.36 12.08 -40.12
C SER A 252 4.01 12.44 -39.49
N TYR A 253 3.37 11.48 -38.79
CA TYR A 253 2.08 11.68 -38.13
C TYR A 253 2.17 11.91 -36.61
N ARG A 254 3.36 12.05 -36.02
CA ARG A 254 3.56 12.38 -34.59
C ARG A 254 2.79 13.61 -34.12
N GLY A 255 2.56 14.59 -35.00
CA GLY A 255 1.79 15.81 -34.68
C GLY A 255 0.27 15.69 -34.89
N ARG A 256 -0.21 14.66 -35.59
CA ARG A 256 -1.64 14.48 -35.94
C ARG A 256 -2.33 13.44 -35.06
N TYR A 257 -1.61 12.41 -34.61
CA TYR A 257 -2.17 11.37 -33.72
C TYR A 257 -1.66 11.51 -32.30
N LYS A 258 -2.52 11.18 -31.34
CA LYS A 258 -2.19 11.23 -29.91
C LYS A 258 -1.25 10.08 -29.55
N VAL A 259 -0.13 10.39 -28.92
CA VAL A 259 0.79 9.40 -28.35
C VAL A 259 0.10 8.65 -27.21
N ASP A 260 0.28 7.33 -27.18
CA ASP A 260 -0.20 6.48 -26.10
C ASP A 260 0.75 6.58 -24.90
N VAL A 261 0.23 7.10 -23.80
CA VAL A 261 0.95 7.32 -22.53
C VAL A 261 0.57 6.30 -21.44
N ASP A 262 -0.17 5.24 -21.78
CA ASP A 262 -0.71 4.28 -20.79
C ASP A 262 0.38 3.60 -19.96
N ASN A 263 1.45 3.12 -20.61
CA ASN A 263 2.53 2.43 -19.91
C ASN A 263 3.34 3.39 -19.02
N ILE A 264 3.53 4.63 -19.45
CA ILE A 264 4.21 5.67 -18.67
C ILE A 264 3.33 6.07 -17.48
N THR A 265 2.01 6.19 -17.68
CA THR A 265 1.04 6.45 -16.62
C THR A 265 1.09 5.34 -15.56
N ALA A 266 1.04 4.08 -15.97
CA ALA A 266 1.13 2.95 -15.05
C ALA A 266 2.47 2.98 -14.27
N ALA A 267 3.58 3.29 -14.93
CA ALA A 267 4.87 3.44 -14.29
C ALA A 267 4.89 4.58 -13.25
N VAL A 268 4.31 5.74 -13.55
CA VAL A 268 4.20 6.86 -12.59
C VAL A 268 3.40 6.46 -11.36
N ILE A 269 2.28 5.77 -11.55
CA ILE A 269 1.45 5.25 -10.44
C ILE A 269 2.26 4.30 -9.57
N THR A 270 2.91 3.31 -10.18
CA THR A 270 3.74 2.33 -9.47
C THR A 270 4.87 3.02 -8.70
N LYS A 271 5.63 3.92 -9.34
CA LYS A 271 6.71 4.69 -8.70
C LYS A 271 6.19 5.56 -7.55
N GLY A 272 5.08 6.25 -7.75
CA GLY A 272 4.51 7.14 -6.74
C GLY A 272 4.09 6.38 -5.47
N TYR A 273 3.44 5.22 -5.61
CA TYR A 273 3.11 4.40 -4.43
C TYR A 273 4.33 3.74 -3.79
N GLU A 274 5.33 3.30 -4.56
CA GLU A 274 6.60 2.82 -4.02
C GLU A 274 7.32 3.89 -3.20
N GLN A 275 7.32 5.13 -3.68
CA GLN A 275 7.91 6.26 -2.96
C GLN A 275 7.19 6.54 -1.64
N TYR A 276 5.89 6.29 -1.53
CA TYR A 276 5.21 6.39 -0.24
C TYR A 276 5.50 5.22 0.70
N LEU A 277 5.62 4.01 0.17
CA LEU A 277 5.85 2.80 0.95
C LEU A 277 7.28 2.71 1.49
N MET A 278 8.29 2.87 0.62
CA MET A 278 9.68 2.58 0.97
C MET A 278 10.25 3.37 2.16
N PRO A 279 9.98 4.67 2.34
CA PRO A 279 10.43 5.42 3.53
C PRO A 279 9.75 4.93 4.81
N ARG A 280 8.56 4.35 4.66
CA ARG A 280 7.69 3.93 5.76
C ARG A 280 7.78 2.45 6.08
N LEU A 281 8.49 1.67 5.27
CA LEU A 281 8.73 0.25 5.49
C LEU A 281 9.42 0.05 6.85
N SER A 282 8.73 -0.60 7.78
CA SER A 282 9.25 -0.94 9.12
C SER A 282 10.16 -2.15 9.10
N SER A 283 9.99 -2.99 8.10
CA SER A 283 10.77 -4.19 7.89
C SER A 283 12.12 -3.85 7.22
N VAL A 284 13.15 -4.69 7.43
CA VAL A 284 14.50 -4.47 6.87
C VAL A 284 14.71 -5.39 5.66
N PRO A 285 14.86 -4.85 4.44
CA PRO A 285 15.34 -5.61 3.29
C PRO A 285 16.80 -6.04 3.46
N LEU A 286 17.06 -7.31 3.21
CA LEU A 286 18.35 -7.99 3.36
C LEU A 286 18.75 -8.63 2.03
N TYR A 287 20.02 -8.51 1.66
CA TYR A 287 20.53 -8.99 0.36
C TYR A 287 21.73 -9.89 0.57
N PHE A 288 21.63 -11.13 0.09
CA PHE A 288 22.59 -12.18 0.38
C PHE A 288 23.37 -12.63 -0.86
N SER A 289 24.63 -13.02 -0.63
CA SER A 289 25.55 -13.50 -1.66
C SER A 289 25.21 -14.92 -2.16
N GLY A 290 25.69 -15.30 -3.34
CA GLY A 290 25.67 -16.68 -3.87
C GLY A 290 26.70 -17.64 -3.28
N GLU A 291 27.45 -17.24 -2.26
CA GLU A 291 28.33 -18.14 -1.49
C GLU A 291 27.51 -19.24 -0.78
N THR A 292 28.19 -20.31 -0.34
CA THR A 292 27.56 -21.42 0.42
C THR A 292 28.29 -21.59 1.75
N PRO A 293 27.70 -21.18 2.89
CA PRO A 293 26.37 -20.57 3.02
C PRO A 293 26.31 -19.14 2.46
N ALA A 294 25.12 -18.70 2.07
CA ALA A 294 24.88 -17.32 1.65
C ALA A 294 25.18 -16.35 2.80
N GLN A 295 25.85 -15.24 2.48
CA GLN A 295 26.27 -14.22 3.45
C GLN A 295 25.54 -12.91 3.21
N LEU A 296 25.20 -12.21 4.29
CA LEU A 296 24.57 -10.90 4.21
C LEU A 296 25.57 -9.87 3.66
N ASN A 297 25.28 -9.30 2.50
CA ASN A 297 26.13 -8.30 1.85
C ASN A 297 25.62 -6.88 2.08
N TYR A 298 24.31 -6.67 1.93
CA TYR A 298 23.69 -5.36 2.05
C TYR A 298 22.42 -5.42 2.90
N VAL A 299 22.12 -4.30 3.55
CA VAL A 299 20.79 -4.02 4.13
C VAL A 299 20.31 -2.66 3.66
N LEU A 300 18.99 -2.53 3.42
CA LEU A 300 18.39 -1.25 3.06
C LEU A 300 17.74 -0.60 4.29
N ALA A 301 18.36 0.47 4.79
CA ALA A 301 17.88 1.21 5.95
C ALA A 301 16.89 2.30 5.53
N THR A 302 15.78 2.40 6.24
CA THR A 302 14.73 3.42 6.11
C THR A 302 14.60 4.13 7.46
N GLN A 303 13.85 5.24 7.54
CA GLN A 303 13.61 5.89 8.83
C GLN A 303 12.87 4.96 9.81
N ASN A 304 11.91 4.17 9.31
CA ASN A 304 11.02 3.35 10.13
C ASN A 304 11.62 2.00 10.56
N ASN A 305 12.76 1.58 10.01
CA ASN A 305 13.40 0.30 10.33
C ASN A 305 14.73 0.42 11.10
N LEU A 306 15.14 1.65 11.46
CA LEU A 306 16.36 1.88 12.25
C LEU A 306 16.30 1.22 13.64
N GLU A 307 15.12 1.18 14.26
CA GLU A 307 14.94 0.53 15.57
C GLU A 307 15.26 -0.97 15.47
N LEU A 308 14.78 -1.66 14.43
CA LEU A 308 15.08 -3.07 14.18
C LEU A 308 16.58 -3.29 13.98
N LEU A 309 17.26 -2.40 13.23
CA LEU A 309 18.71 -2.48 13.06
C LEU A 309 19.46 -2.21 14.39
N SER A 310 18.92 -1.34 15.23
CA SER A 310 19.52 -0.99 16.53
C SER A 310 19.42 -2.12 17.55
N TYR A 311 18.36 -2.95 17.48
CA TYR A 311 18.18 -4.12 18.34
C TYR A 311 19.40 -5.05 18.29
N TRP A 312 20.03 -5.19 17.12
CA TRP A 312 21.17 -6.08 16.91
C TRP A 312 22.52 -5.48 17.31
N ARG A 313 22.56 -4.33 17.99
CA ARG A 313 23.83 -3.70 18.41
C ARG A 313 24.23 -4.16 19.80
N ASP A 314 25.51 -4.52 19.96
CA ASP A 314 26.08 -4.89 21.25
C ASP A 314 26.53 -3.68 22.09
N GLU A 315 27.12 -3.97 23.26
CA GLU A 315 27.68 -2.97 24.18
C GLU A 315 28.80 -2.10 23.56
N THR A 316 29.39 -2.55 22.45
CA THR A 316 30.43 -1.83 21.69
C THR A 316 29.90 -1.17 20.42
N ASN A 317 28.57 -1.15 20.24
CA ASN A 317 27.88 -0.61 19.07
C ASN A 317 28.16 -1.38 17.76
N ASN A 318 28.63 -2.61 17.85
CA ASN A 318 28.81 -3.49 16.70
C ASN A 318 27.52 -4.26 16.40
N SER A 319 27.18 -4.40 15.12
CA SER A 319 25.99 -5.15 14.71
C SER A 319 26.26 -6.66 14.72
N HIS A 320 25.34 -7.41 15.32
CA HIS A 320 25.27 -8.88 15.33
C HIS A 320 24.20 -9.41 14.37
N LEU A 321 23.63 -8.58 13.50
CA LEU A 321 22.58 -9.00 12.57
C LEU A 321 23.04 -10.14 11.64
N SER A 322 24.29 -10.14 11.18
CA SER A 322 24.82 -11.23 10.36
C SER A 322 24.83 -12.57 11.10
N GLN A 323 24.99 -12.57 12.42
CA GLN A 323 25.03 -13.78 13.26
C GLN A 323 23.64 -14.41 13.41
N LEU A 324 22.56 -13.64 13.20
CA LEU A 324 21.21 -14.18 13.03
C LEU A 324 21.16 -15.15 11.83
N PHE A 325 22.01 -14.99 10.83
CA PHE A 325 22.04 -15.79 9.62
C PHE A 325 23.23 -16.77 9.63
N HIS A 326 23.34 -17.57 10.69
CA HIS A 326 24.44 -18.54 10.83
C HIS A 326 24.37 -19.69 9.80
N PRO A 327 25.49 -20.40 9.53
CA PRO A 327 25.58 -21.36 8.42
C PRO A 327 24.48 -22.42 8.35
N PRO A 328 24.11 -23.15 9.44
CA PRO A 328 23.03 -24.13 9.36
C PRO A 328 21.68 -23.57 8.89
N ARG A 329 21.29 -22.39 9.40
CA ARG A 329 20.03 -21.71 9.06
C ARG A 329 20.04 -21.23 7.61
N MET A 330 21.14 -20.63 7.17
CA MET A 330 21.28 -20.17 5.78
C MET A 330 21.31 -21.31 4.76
N MET A 331 21.96 -22.42 5.09
CA MET A 331 21.92 -23.62 4.25
C MET A 331 20.48 -24.14 4.09
N ARG A 332 19.68 -24.13 5.17
CA ARG A 332 18.25 -24.50 5.12
C ARG A 332 17.46 -23.58 4.19
N TYR A 333 17.64 -22.26 4.31
CA TYR A 333 16.97 -21.29 3.45
C TYR A 333 17.38 -21.43 1.97
N GLN A 334 18.67 -21.61 1.68
CA GLN A 334 19.17 -21.84 0.32
C GLN A 334 18.63 -23.14 -0.29
N GLN A 335 18.52 -24.22 0.49
CA GLN A 335 17.95 -25.48 0.03
C GLN A 335 16.46 -25.38 -0.31
N GLN A 336 15.71 -24.58 0.46
CA GLN A 336 14.29 -24.33 0.18
C GLN A 336 14.10 -23.36 -1.01
N GLY A 337 15.08 -22.50 -1.28
CA GLY A 337 15.07 -21.53 -2.37
C GLY A 337 14.23 -20.27 -2.05
N GLN A 338 12.98 -20.47 -1.63
CA GLN A 338 12.08 -19.41 -1.18
C GLN A 338 11.27 -19.89 0.03
N GLY A 339 10.81 -18.96 0.86
CA GLY A 339 9.99 -19.33 2.02
C GLY A 339 9.87 -18.22 3.05
N GLU A 340 9.36 -18.59 4.21
CA GLU A 340 9.29 -17.75 5.39
C GLU A 340 9.58 -18.54 6.65
N SER A 341 10.10 -17.88 7.68
CA SER A 341 10.48 -18.50 8.95
C SER A 341 10.30 -17.49 10.08
N LEU A 342 9.66 -17.92 11.17
CA LEU A 342 9.64 -17.15 12.41
C LEU A 342 10.91 -17.42 13.21
N ILE A 343 11.52 -16.35 13.73
CA ILE A 343 12.74 -16.37 14.52
C ILE A 343 12.49 -15.65 15.83
N TYR A 344 12.51 -16.42 16.92
CA TYR A 344 12.31 -15.93 18.27
C TYR A 344 13.65 -15.49 18.84
N CYS A 345 13.68 -14.32 19.45
CA CYS A 345 14.91 -13.67 19.87
C CYS A 345 14.75 -13.04 21.25
N PHE A 346 15.84 -13.03 22.02
CA PHE A 346 15.98 -12.19 23.21
C PHE A 346 17.46 -11.93 23.48
N THR A 347 17.73 -10.98 24.37
CA THR A 347 19.08 -10.71 24.87
C THR A 347 19.22 -11.07 26.35
N HIS A 348 20.43 -11.45 26.74
CA HIS A 348 20.80 -11.63 28.13
C HIS A 348 22.13 -10.94 28.42
N THR A 349 22.13 -10.08 29.43
CA THR A 349 23.35 -9.42 29.91
C THR A 349 24.01 -10.28 30.98
N ALA A 350 25.29 -10.60 30.79
CA ALA A 350 26.13 -11.27 31.79
C ALA A 350 27.55 -10.69 31.74
N ASN A 351 28.14 -10.41 32.91
CA ASN A 351 29.48 -9.81 33.03
C ASN A 351 29.66 -8.55 32.18
N ASN A 352 28.68 -7.64 32.19
CA ASN A 352 28.63 -6.41 31.38
C ASN A 352 28.72 -6.62 29.87
N LYS A 353 28.46 -7.84 29.39
CA LYS A 353 28.41 -8.16 27.97
C LYS A 353 27.01 -8.59 27.57
N LEU A 354 26.58 -8.15 26.39
CA LEU A 354 25.29 -8.53 25.83
C LEU A 354 25.42 -9.84 25.05
N PHE A 355 24.51 -10.79 25.26
CA PHE A 355 24.43 -12.04 24.52
C PHE A 355 23.09 -12.12 23.80
N PHE A 356 23.12 -12.44 22.51
CA PHE A 356 21.93 -12.58 21.68
C PHE A 356 21.55 -14.05 21.60
N TYR A 357 20.30 -14.36 21.90
CA TYR A 357 19.73 -15.69 21.68
C TYR A 357 18.75 -15.60 20.52
N SER A 358 18.84 -16.55 19.58
CA SER A 358 17.91 -16.64 18.45
C SER A 358 17.63 -18.08 18.10
N ALA A 359 16.37 -18.44 17.89
CA ALA A 359 15.96 -19.76 17.44
C ALA A 359 14.79 -19.65 16.45
N SER A 360 14.89 -20.31 15.31
CA SER A 360 13.79 -20.37 14.35
C SER A 360 12.72 -21.40 14.75
N SER A 361 11.50 -21.30 14.20
CA SER A 361 10.45 -22.31 14.39
C SER A 361 10.95 -23.73 14.10
N GLU A 362 11.78 -23.89 13.05
CA GLU A 362 12.36 -25.18 12.65
C GLU A 362 13.38 -25.69 13.67
N GLU A 363 14.28 -24.82 14.14
CA GLU A 363 15.30 -25.20 15.14
C GLU A 363 14.67 -25.57 16.48
N LEU A 364 13.59 -24.89 16.87
CA LEU A 364 12.83 -25.25 18.08
C LEU A 364 12.06 -26.56 17.89
N ALA A 365 11.53 -26.84 16.69
CA ALA A 365 10.86 -28.11 16.39
C ALA A 365 11.82 -29.31 16.45
N GLU A 366 13.10 -29.12 16.11
CA GLU A 366 14.17 -30.12 16.26
C GLU A 366 14.49 -30.42 17.74
N HIS A 367 14.13 -29.52 18.67
CA HIS A 367 14.38 -29.65 20.11
C HIS A 367 13.13 -29.40 20.99
N PRO A 368 12.13 -30.30 21.00
CA PRO A 368 10.85 -30.06 21.68
C PRO A 368 10.96 -29.71 23.17
N GLU A 369 11.88 -30.33 23.92
CA GLU A 369 12.09 -30.01 25.34
C GLU A 369 12.72 -28.63 25.56
N LEU A 370 13.60 -28.20 24.65
CA LEU A 370 14.19 -26.86 24.72
C LEU A 370 13.26 -25.79 24.18
N ARG A 371 12.31 -26.14 23.30
CA ARG A 371 11.30 -25.24 22.76
C ARG A 371 10.46 -24.60 23.84
N GLU A 372 9.86 -25.43 24.71
CA GLU A 372 9.05 -24.96 25.83
C GLU A 372 9.86 -24.06 26.77
N LEU A 373 11.08 -24.48 27.13
CA LEU A 373 12.00 -23.69 27.96
C LEU A 373 12.41 -22.37 27.30
N TYR A 374 12.65 -22.36 25.98
CA TYR A 374 13.05 -21.17 25.23
C TYR A 374 11.95 -20.12 25.27
N PHE A 375 10.70 -20.51 25.00
CA PHE A 375 9.55 -19.61 25.10
C PHE A 375 9.31 -19.16 26.53
N ALA A 376 9.32 -20.07 27.49
CA ALA A 376 9.07 -19.75 28.89
C ALA A 376 10.12 -18.78 29.46
N PHE A 377 11.40 -18.93 29.10
CA PHE A 377 12.44 -18.01 29.57
C PHE A 377 12.47 -16.71 28.75
N GLY A 378 12.41 -16.81 27.42
CA GLY A 378 12.57 -15.71 26.49
C GLY A 378 11.45 -14.67 26.59
N CYS A 379 10.19 -15.08 26.68
CA CYS A 379 9.03 -14.17 26.72
C CYS A 379 8.95 -13.31 27.99
N ARG A 380 9.83 -13.54 28.95
CA ARG A 380 9.99 -12.76 30.19
C ARG A 380 11.16 -11.78 30.13
N LYS A 381 11.89 -11.73 29.00
CA LYS A 381 12.96 -10.76 28.76
C LYS A 381 12.38 -9.49 28.15
N PRO A 382 12.76 -8.28 28.62
CA PRO A 382 12.35 -7.03 27.99
C PRO A 382 12.76 -6.89 26.52
N SER A 383 13.79 -7.64 26.11
CA SER A 383 14.30 -7.69 24.74
C SER A 383 13.65 -8.79 23.90
N TRP A 384 12.57 -9.42 24.37
CA TRP A 384 11.86 -10.42 23.58
C TRP A 384 11.37 -9.83 22.26
N LYS A 385 11.74 -10.49 21.17
CA LYS A 385 11.31 -10.13 19.82
C LYS A 385 10.99 -11.39 19.03
N VAL A 386 9.95 -11.31 18.22
CA VAL A 386 9.63 -12.31 17.20
C VAL A 386 9.81 -11.66 15.84
N PHE A 387 10.74 -12.19 15.05
CA PHE A 387 10.95 -11.72 13.68
C PHE A 387 10.37 -12.71 12.69
N LYS A 388 9.72 -12.21 11.65
CA LYS A 388 9.38 -12.97 10.46
C LYS A 388 10.40 -12.67 9.38
N PHE A 389 11.13 -13.69 8.93
CA PHE A 389 12.04 -13.59 7.80
C PHE A 389 11.41 -14.24 6.57
N GLN A 390 11.15 -13.45 5.53
CA GLN A 390 10.65 -13.93 4.23
C GLN A 390 11.76 -13.79 3.19
N TYR A 391 11.94 -14.76 2.31
CA TYR A 391 13.04 -14.75 1.34
C TYR A 391 12.66 -15.36 0.00
N HIS A 392 13.33 -14.89 -1.04
CA HIS A 392 13.13 -15.30 -2.43
C HIS A 392 14.45 -15.20 -3.21
N PRO A 393 14.68 -16.02 -4.24
CA PRO A 393 15.82 -15.87 -5.14
C PRO A 393 15.87 -14.48 -5.77
N ALA A 394 17.08 -13.93 -5.91
CA ALA A 394 17.32 -12.65 -6.56
C ALA A 394 18.67 -12.64 -7.25
N GLN A 395 18.78 -11.89 -8.34
CA GLN A 395 19.97 -11.74 -9.16
C GLN A 395 20.19 -10.28 -9.55
N ALA A 396 21.41 -9.94 -9.99
CA ALA A 396 21.76 -8.57 -10.37
C ALA A 396 20.85 -7.97 -11.45
N SER A 397 20.38 -8.78 -12.40
CA SER A 397 19.48 -8.35 -13.48
C SER A 397 18.09 -7.93 -12.98
N ASP A 398 17.68 -8.34 -11.77
CA ASP A 398 16.40 -7.93 -11.20
C ASP A 398 16.40 -6.42 -10.83
N ALA A 399 17.58 -5.80 -10.72
CA ALA A 399 17.73 -4.35 -10.57
C ALA A 399 17.50 -3.57 -11.88
N GLU A 400 17.51 -4.24 -13.04
CA GLU A 400 17.38 -3.57 -14.33
C GLU A 400 15.94 -3.13 -14.59
N VAL A 401 15.65 -1.86 -14.28
CA VAL A 401 14.37 -1.26 -14.66
C VAL A 401 14.33 -1.05 -16.17
N SER A 402 13.35 -1.67 -16.84
CA SER A 402 12.86 -1.24 -18.15
C SER A 402 12.21 0.14 -18.00
N SER A 403 13.02 1.19 -18.05
CA SER A 403 12.52 2.56 -17.95
C SER A 403 11.55 2.81 -19.10
N PRO A 404 10.36 3.38 -18.83
CA PRO A 404 9.40 3.67 -19.90
C PRO A 404 9.88 4.81 -20.81
N LEU A 405 10.91 5.56 -20.37
CA LEU A 405 11.61 6.57 -21.15
C LEU A 405 13.12 6.25 -21.24
N PRO A 406 13.82 6.57 -22.34
CA PRO A 406 15.24 6.24 -22.51
C PRO A 406 16.12 6.84 -21.40
N LYS A 407 16.78 6.02 -20.57
CA LYS A 407 17.56 6.47 -19.40
C LYS A 407 18.72 7.40 -19.80
N LYS A 408 19.00 8.43 -18.99
CA LYS A 408 20.17 9.31 -19.11
C LYS A 408 21.37 8.85 -18.27
N ASP A 409 21.25 7.76 -17.51
CA ASP A 409 22.32 7.35 -16.59
C ASP A 409 23.61 7.03 -17.33
N SER A 410 24.74 7.38 -16.70
CA SER A 410 26.06 7.05 -17.21
C SER A 410 26.23 5.53 -17.28
N GLN A 411 26.74 5.02 -18.41
CA GLN A 411 27.06 3.61 -18.57
C GLN A 411 27.98 3.09 -17.45
N ILE A 412 28.91 3.94 -16.99
CA ILE A 412 29.86 3.63 -15.92
C ILE A 412 29.15 3.37 -14.58
N GLU A 413 28.09 4.11 -14.27
CA GLU A 413 27.34 3.92 -13.03
C GLU A 413 26.58 2.61 -13.03
N ARG A 414 25.96 2.25 -14.15
CA ARG A 414 25.28 0.96 -14.32
C ARG A 414 26.23 -0.21 -14.16
N GLU A 415 27.41 -0.14 -14.77
CA GLU A 415 28.44 -1.17 -14.65
C GLU A 415 28.92 -1.33 -13.19
N ARG A 416 29.06 -0.22 -12.45
CA ARG A 416 29.43 -0.27 -11.01
C ARG A 416 28.36 -0.95 -10.17
N VAL A 417 27.08 -0.62 -10.39
CA VAL A 417 25.95 -1.25 -9.68
C VAL A 417 25.87 -2.74 -10.02
N ALA A 418 25.95 -3.09 -11.31
CA ALA A 418 25.93 -4.48 -11.75
C ALA A 418 27.08 -5.29 -11.13
N LYS A 419 28.28 -4.72 -11.05
CA LYS A 419 29.43 -5.35 -10.39
C LYS A 419 29.20 -5.53 -8.88
N ALA A 420 28.61 -4.54 -8.21
CA ALA A 420 28.32 -4.60 -6.77
C ALA A 420 27.28 -5.68 -6.42
N LEU A 421 26.34 -5.91 -7.32
CA LEU A 421 25.27 -6.91 -7.19
C LEU A 421 25.61 -8.25 -7.85
N GLY A 422 26.76 -8.37 -8.53
CA GLY A 422 27.06 -9.51 -9.40
C GLY A 422 27.09 -10.89 -8.71
N ASN A 423 27.23 -10.92 -7.38
CA ASN A 423 27.15 -12.14 -6.57
C ASN A 423 25.86 -12.24 -5.74
N LEU A 424 24.80 -11.49 -6.06
CA LEU A 424 23.50 -11.58 -5.39
C LEU A 424 22.83 -12.91 -5.74
N SER A 425 22.27 -13.60 -4.75
CA SER A 425 21.50 -14.85 -4.95
C SER A 425 20.12 -14.85 -4.30
N MET A 426 19.94 -14.03 -3.26
CA MET A 426 18.72 -14.04 -2.46
C MET A 426 18.44 -12.66 -1.89
N VAL A 427 17.17 -12.26 -1.92
CA VAL A 427 16.65 -11.11 -1.20
C VAL A 427 15.71 -11.61 -0.11
N GLY A 428 15.69 -10.94 1.03
CA GLY A 428 14.73 -11.21 2.08
C GLY A 428 14.24 -9.96 2.78
N LEU A 429 13.17 -10.12 3.55
CA LEU A 429 12.57 -9.08 4.37
C LEU A 429 12.50 -9.59 5.81
N LEU A 430 13.16 -8.89 6.73
CA LEU A 430 13.11 -9.16 8.16
C LEU A 430 12.13 -8.20 8.84
N SER A 431 11.01 -8.73 9.32
CA SER A 431 9.90 -7.95 9.87
C SER A 431 9.76 -8.24 11.36
N ASP A 432 9.75 -7.21 12.21
CA ASP A 432 9.39 -7.39 13.63
C ASP A 432 7.87 -7.61 13.72
N VAL A 433 7.46 -8.82 14.10
CA VAL A 433 6.06 -9.23 14.26
C VAL A 433 5.67 -9.38 15.74
N THR A 434 6.49 -8.86 16.65
CA THR A 434 6.22 -8.89 18.08
C THR A 434 4.96 -8.10 18.40
N ASN A 435 4.07 -8.69 19.20
CA ASN A 435 2.92 -8.00 19.76
C ASN A 435 3.09 -7.80 21.27
N LEU A 436 3.53 -6.61 21.64
CA LEU A 436 3.87 -6.23 23.01
C LEU A 436 2.62 -6.04 23.91
N HIS A 437 1.46 -5.71 23.33
CA HIS A 437 0.21 -5.49 24.08
C HIS A 437 -0.34 -6.77 24.70
N ILE A 438 0.20 -7.93 24.32
CA ILE A 438 -0.31 -9.24 24.69
C ILE A 438 0.85 -10.16 25.13
N GLU A 439 1.99 -9.66 25.60
CA GLU A 439 3.12 -10.50 26.08
C GLU A 439 2.70 -11.56 27.11
N GLN A 440 1.69 -11.24 27.91
CA GLN A 440 1.08 -12.17 28.87
C GLN A 440 0.61 -13.48 28.22
N SER A 441 0.23 -13.47 26.95
CA SER A 441 -0.20 -14.68 26.22
C SER A 441 0.89 -15.74 26.17
N TYR A 442 2.12 -15.37 25.80
CA TYR A 442 3.27 -16.29 25.85
C TYR A 442 3.52 -16.76 27.28
N GLN A 443 3.45 -15.88 28.28
CA GLN A 443 3.71 -16.25 29.68
C GLN A 443 2.66 -17.21 30.24
N LEU A 444 1.39 -17.08 29.81
CA LEU A 444 0.27 -17.96 30.15
C LEU A 444 0.33 -19.30 29.42
N ALA A 445 0.81 -19.30 28.17
CA ALA A 445 0.95 -20.51 27.36
C ALA A 445 2.20 -21.34 27.76
N TYR A 446 3.26 -20.67 28.23
CA TYR A 446 4.57 -21.24 28.52
C TYR A 446 5.00 -20.94 29.98
N PRO A 447 4.61 -21.81 30.95
CA PRO A 447 5.03 -21.67 32.34
C PRO A 447 6.54 -21.88 32.48
N LEU A 448 7.17 -21.14 33.40
CA LEU A 448 8.61 -21.24 33.64
C LEU A 448 8.93 -22.55 34.38
N ASP A 449 9.52 -23.50 33.65
CA ASP A 449 10.06 -24.75 34.18
C ASP A 449 11.38 -25.10 33.48
N GLY A 450 12.35 -25.65 34.22
CA GLY A 450 13.66 -26.04 33.71
C GLY A 450 14.79 -25.02 33.90
N ASN A 451 16.01 -25.46 33.54
CA ASN A 451 17.25 -24.70 33.74
C ASN A 451 17.64 -23.91 32.47
N PRO A 452 17.65 -22.56 32.49
CA PRO A 452 17.99 -21.72 31.34
C PRO A 452 19.38 -21.95 30.74
N ASN A 453 20.32 -22.52 31.50
CA ASN A 453 21.67 -22.83 30.98
C ASN A 453 21.63 -23.83 29.80
N LYS A 454 20.56 -24.63 29.68
CA LYS A 454 20.34 -25.52 28.53
C LYS A 454 20.12 -24.76 27.22
N LEU A 455 19.76 -23.47 27.28
CA LEU A 455 19.52 -22.63 26.10
C LEU A 455 20.80 -22.11 25.45
N ALA A 456 21.98 -22.41 26.00
CA ALA A 456 23.27 -22.00 25.44
C ALA A 456 23.47 -22.41 23.97
N LEU A 457 22.77 -23.46 23.51
CA LEU A 457 22.72 -23.90 22.12
C LEU A 457 22.24 -22.80 21.15
N PHE A 458 21.32 -21.93 21.60
CA PHE A 458 20.72 -20.87 20.78
C PHE A 458 21.42 -19.51 20.92
N ASN A 459 22.54 -19.47 21.66
CA ASN A 459 23.33 -18.26 21.82
C ASN A 459 24.12 -17.97 20.54
N GLN A 460 24.03 -16.74 20.03
CA GLN A 460 24.75 -16.32 18.85
C GLN A 460 26.25 -16.26 19.12
N SER A 461 27.03 -16.64 18.10
CA SER A 461 28.48 -16.59 18.18
C SER A 461 28.96 -15.14 18.35
N LYS A 462 29.88 -14.91 19.30
CA LYS A 462 30.59 -13.63 19.41
C LYS A 462 31.74 -13.47 18.42
N GLN A 463 31.98 -14.48 17.58
CA GLN A 463 32.99 -14.34 16.53
C GLN A 463 32.55 -13.28 15.52
N PRO A 464 33.49 -12.43 15.06
CA PRO A 464 33.19 -11.43 14.05
C PRO A 464 32.76 -12.13 12.75
N SER A 465 31.58 -11.77 12.26
CA SER A 465 31.08 -12.15 10.95
C SER A 465 31.56 -11.16 9.88
N LYS A 466 31.42 -11.53 8.60
CA LYS A 466 31.71 -10.59 7.50
C LYS A 466 30.79 -9.36 7.63
N HIS A 467 31.38 -8.19 7.53
CA HIS A 467 30.65 -6.93 7.62
C HIS A 467 29.75 -6.77 6.39
N PHE A 468 28.46 -6.48 6.62
CA PHE A 468 27.53 -6.07 5.58
C PHE A 468 27.53 -4.54 5.46
N GLU A 469 27.18 -4.02 4.29
CA GLU A 469 27.03 -2.58 4.08
C GLU A 469 25.58 -2.14 4.33
N GLN A 470 25.39 -1.16 5.22
CA GLN A 470 24.11 -0.50 5.42
C GLN A 470 23.93 0.61 4.39
N VAL A 471 23.05 0.39 3.41
CA VAL A 471 22.69 1.37 2.39
C VAL A 471 21.45 2.12 2.86
N ASN A 472 21.54 3.44 2.99
CA ASN A 472 20.38 4.26 3.36
C ASN A 472 19.48 4.45 2.14
N TYR A 473 18.17 4.27 2.33
CA TYR A 473 17.16 4.62 1.35
C TYR A 473 17.09 6.13 1.20
N LYS A 474 17.37 6.64 0.00
CA LYS A 474 17.33 8.07 -0.32
C LYS A 474 15.91 8.45 -0.76
N TYR A 475 15.02 8.71 0.20
CA TYR A 475 13.65 9.18 -0.12
C TYR A 475 13.59 10.66 -0.53
N LEU A 476 14.45 11.47 0.07
CA LEU A 476 14.64 12.88 -0.23
C LEU A 476 16.15 13.10 -0.18
N GLN A 477 16.69 13.96 -1.05
CA GLN A 477 18.02 14.51 -0.84
C GLN A 477 17.95 15.39 0.42
N LEU A 478 18.12 14.77 1.59
CA LEU A 478 17.92 15.40 2.91
C LEU A 478 18.87 16.56 3.14
N ARG A 479 19.95 16.61 2.37
CA ARG A 479 20.90 17.70 2.36
C ARG A 479 20.63 18.59 1.16
N LYS A 480 20.11 19.80 1.42
CA LYS A 480 20.17 20.91 0.47
C LYS A 480 21.60 21.25 0.05
N GLU A 481 22.60 20.85 0.85
CA GLU A 481 23.98 21.35 0.78
C GLU A 481 25.00 20.27 1.13
N ASN A 482 26.15 20.29 0.45
CA ASN A 482 27.28 19.41 0.77
C ASN A 482 27.86 19.73 2.15
N ARG A 483 28.35 18.69 2.83
CA ARG A 483 29.08 18.84 4.10
C ARG A 483 30.56 18.59 3.90
N TYR A 484 31.37 19.33 4.64
CA TYR A 484 32.83 19.30 4.57
C TYR A 484 33.36 18.85 5.93
N LYS A 485 34.29 17.89 5.91
CA LYS A 485 34.94 17.41 7.11
C LYS A 485 36.02 18.42 7.50
N TYR A 486 35.88 18.99 8.69
CA TYR A 486 36.85 19.96 9.19
C TYR A 486 36.80 20.01 10.70
N ARG A 487 37.94 19.80 11.35
CA ARG A 487 38.05 19.85 12.80
C ARG A 487 38.46 21.25 13.24
N SER A 488 37.57 21.93 13.97
CA SER A 488 37.83 23.25 14.54
C SER A 488 37.17 23.38 15.91
N LEU A 489 37.74 24.22 16.77
CA LEU A 489 37.19 24.50 18.09
C LEU A 489 35.86 25.24 17.98
N VAL A 490 34.87 24.79 18.75
CA VAL A 490 33.59 25.47 18.97
C VAL A 490 33.38 25.63 20.48
N GLU A 491 32.87 26.78 20.88
CA GLU A 491 32.41 27.04 22.24
C GLU A 491 30.88 27.04 22.25
N VAL A 492 30.27 26.29 23.14
CA VAL A 492 28.81 26.16 23.26
C VAL A 492 28.39 26.81 24.57
N GLU A 493 27.49 27.79 24.50
CA GLU A 493 26.92 28.43 25.69
C GLU A 493 26.00 27.43 26.40
N HIS A 494 26.20 27.21 27.70
CA HIS A 494 25.45 26.26 28.51
C HIS A 494 25.43 26.73 29.97
N HIS A 495 24.23 26.93 30.54
CA HIS A 495 24.03 27.48 31.91
C HIS A 495 24.79 28.78 32.22
N GLY A 496 25.08 29.60 31.21
CA GLY A 496 25.81 30.86 31.34
C GLY A 496 27.34 30.72 31.28
N ASP A 497 27.86 29.49 31.21
CA ASP A 497 29.27 29.19 30.94
C ASP A 497 29.47 28.73 29.48
N ASN A 498 30.71 28.77 28.99
CA ASN A 498 31.06 28.31 27.64
C ASN A 498 31.80 26.97 27.71
N GLU A 499 31.13 25.93 27.25
CA GLU A 499 31.69 24.58 27.16
C GLU A 499 32.45 24.40 25.85
N SER A 500 33.64 23.81 25.92
CA SER A 500 34.48 23.60 24.74
C SER A 500 34.12 22.29 24.02
N GLY A 501 34.13 22.36 22.69
CA GLY A 501 33.91 21.21 21.83
C GLY A 501 34.60 21.34 20.48
N TRP A 502 34.34 20.38 19.62
CA TRP A 502 34.94 20.26 18.31
C TRP A 502 33.88 20.12 17.24
N ILE A 503 34.00 20.93 16.18
CA ILE A 503 33.27 20.69 14.94
C ILE A 503 33.83 19.42 14.31
N SER A 504 32.94 18.50 13.93
CA SER A 504 33.26 17.29 13.18
C SER A 504 33.09 17.51 11.67
N ASP A 505 32.00 18.18 11.29
CA ASP A 505 31.67 18.55 9.92
C ASP A 505 30.73 19.77 9.89
N PHE A 506 30.71 20.49 8.76
CA PHE A 506 29.81 21.64 8.54
C PHE A 506 29.29 21.70 7.09
N SER A 507 28.13 22.31 6.89
CA SER A 507 27.61 22.85 5.60
C SER A 507 27.43 24.37 5.72
N ILE A 508 26.78 24.99 4.74
CA ILE A 508 26.45 26.42 4.80
C ILE A 508 25.48 26.71 5.96
N SER A 509 24.48 25.85 6.16
CA SER A 509 23.40 26.07 7.14
C SER A 509 23.41 25.13 8.35
N GLY A 510 24.41 24.27 8.53
CA GLY A 510 24.39 23.28 9.61
C GLY A 510 25.78 22.75 9.97
N MET A 511 25.89 22.15 11.15
CA MET A 511 27.15 21.55 11.60
C MET A 511 26.90 20.40 12.56
N LYS A 512 27.91 19.53 12.70
CA LYS A 512 27.98 18.51 13.73
C LYS A 512 29.07 18.89 14.72
N ILE A 513 28.74 18.91 16.00
CA ILE A 513 29.68 19.20 17.08
C ILE A 513 29.79 18.00 18.03
N GLU A 514 30.96 17.89 18.66
CA GLU A 514 31.31 16.89 19.66
C GLU A 514 31.85 17.65 20.88
N VAL A 515 31.24 17.46 22.04
CA VAL A 515 31.58 18.13 23.30
C VAL A 515 32.15 17.11 24.29
N GLU A 516 33.07 17.55 25.13
CA GLU A 516 33.79 16.66 26.06
C GLU A 516 32.90 16.21 27.23
N THR A 517 32.03 17.11 27.68
CA THR A 517 31.05 16.90 28.75
C THR A 517 29.63 16.81 28.17
N PRO A 518 28.79 15.87 28.64
CA PRO A 518 27.39 15.83 28.23
C PRO A 518 26.67 17.14 28.56
N LEU A 519 25.97 17.71 27.58
CA LEU A 519 25.11 18.90 27.77
C LEU A 519 23.64 18.47 27.92
N ASP A 520 22.80 19.30 28.54
CA ASP A 520 21.38 18.98 28.77
C ASP A 520 20.45 19.49 27.65
N TYR A 521 20.97 19.60 26.42
CA TYR A 521 20.19 20.00 25.26
C TYR A 521 19.45 18.81 24.63
N THR A 522 18.22 19.08 24.18
CA THR A 522 17.33 18.12 23.49
C THR A 522 16.96 18.62 22.10
N VAL A 523 16.36 17.76 21.28
CA VAL A 523 15.94 18.12 19.92
C VAL A 523 14.88 19.22 19.95
N GLY A 524 15.10 20.29 19.17
CA GLY A 524 14.28 21.49 19.14
C GLY A 524 14.83 22.64 19.99
N ASP A 525 15.78 22.38 20.88
CA ASP A 525 16.37 23.42 21.71
C ASP A 525 17.27 24.36 20.90
N THR A 526 17.33 25.62 21.34
CA THR A 526 18.22 26.63 20.76
C THR A 526 19.53 26.67 21.54
N VAL A 527 20.63 26.52 20.82
CA VAL A 527 22.00 26.63 21.33
C VAL A 527 22.70 27.82 20.70
N HIS A 528 23.49 28.54 21.49
CA HIS A 528 24.34 29.61 20.98
C HIS A 528 25.79 29.13 20.99
N ILE A 529 26.49 29.34 19.87
CA ILE A 529 27.86 28.89 19.70
C ILE A 529 28.81 30.03 19.31
N ALA A 530 30.09 29.87 19.62
CA ALA A 530 31.16 30.71 19.11
C ALA A 530 32.21 29.88 18.36
N LEU A 531 32.81 30.50 17.34
CA LEU A 531 33.79 29.87 16.44
C LEU A 531 35.16 30.57 16.56
N PRO A 532 35.87 30.41 17.69
CA PRO A 532 37.03 31.25 18.04
C PRO A 532 38.20 31.13 17.06
N GLN A 533 38.42 29.94 16.47
CA GLN A 533 39.49 29.75 15.50
C GLN A 533 39.18 30.41 14.16
N PHE A 534 37.95 30.29 13.67
CA PHE A 534 37.52 30.97 12.45
C PHE A 534 37.48 32.49 12.63
N GLN A 535 37.03 32.98 13.78
CA GLN A 535 37.01 34.42 14.10
C GLN A 535 38.40 35.07 14.00
N LYS A 536 39.49 34.34 14.29
CA LYS A 536 40.86 34.87 14.16
C LYS A 536 41.28 35.09 12.71
N LEU A 537 40.65 34.38 11.76
CA LEU A 537 40.98 34.45 10.34
C LEU A 537 40.21 35.56 9.60
N VAL A 538 39.09 36.03 10.16
CA VAL A 538 38.22 37.01 9.51
C VAL A 538 37.83 38.13 10.46
N LYS A 539 37.90 39.39 9.98
CA LYS A 539 37.40 40.57 10.70
C LYS A 539 36.02 41.04 10.20
N SER A 540 35.60 40.55 9.03
CA SER A 540 34.36 40.94 8.36
C SER A 540 33.11 40.23 8.89
N PHE A 541 33.28 39.21 9.73
CA PHE A 541 32.20 38.42 10.30
C PHE A 541 32.28 38.43 11.82
N GLU A 542 31.11 38.47 12.45
CA GLU A 542 30.94 38.24 13.88
C GLU A 542 30.48 36.79 14.10
N LEU A 543 31.40 35.96 14.58
CA LEU A 543 31.24 34.52 14.78
C LEU A 543 31.18 34.17 16.27
N LYS A 544 30.60 35.08 17.06
CA LYS A 544 30.31 34.93 18.48
C LYS A 544 28.79 34.87 18.64
N HIS A 545 28.30 33.97 19.50
CA HIS A 545 26.87 33.86 19.83
C HIS A 545 25.96 33.63 18.60
N LEU A 546 26.34 32.65 17.78
CA LEU A 546 25.56 32.21 16.62
C LEU A 546 24.45 31.25 17.07
N ALA A 547 23.21 31.54 16.70
CA ALA A 547 22.04 30.75 17.13
C ALA A 547 21.77 29.56 16.19
N TYR A 548 21.76 28.36 16.77
CA TYR A 548 21.43 27.11 16.09
C TYR A 548 20.35 26.34 16.85
N GLU A 549 19.53 25.60 16.13
CA GLU A 549 18.58 24.63 16.66
C GLU A 549 19.21 23.23 16.66
N VAL A 550 19.01 22.50 17.75
CA VAL A 550 19.41 21.09 17.87
C VAL A 550 18.44 20.24 17.06
N THR A 551 18.94 19.64 15.99
CA THR A 551 18.14 18.76 15.13
C THR A 551 18.25 17.28 15.50
N ASN A 552 19.34 16.90 16.17
CA ASN A 552 19.58 15.54 16.65
C ASN A 552 20.71 15.55 17.70
N CYS A 553 20.65 14.66 18.69
CA CYS A 553 21.70 14.42 19.69
C CYS A 553 21.89 12.90 19.91
N ASN A 554 23.10 12.46 20.26
CA ASN A 554 23.32 11.06 20.64
C ASN A 554 22.81 10.77 22.06
N ASN A 555 22.58 9.50 22.39
CA ASN A 555 22.09 9.10 23.72
C ASN A 555 23.01 9.53 24.88
N SER A 556 24.30 9.72 24.62
CA SER A 556 25.28 10.19 25.61
C SER A 556 25.33 11.70 25.76
N HIS A 557 24.54 12.47 24.98
CA HIS A 557 24.50 13.93 25.02
C HIS A 557 25.85 14.64 24.78
N THR A 558 26.75 13.98 24.06
CA THR A 558 28.10 14.47 23.71
C THR A 558 28.26 14.83 22.23
N ILE A 559 27.29 14.48 21.39
CA ILE A 559 27.31 14.75 19.95
C ILE A 559 26.00 15.39 19.55
N TYR A 560 26.08 16.57 18.93
CA TYR A 560 24.92 17.34 18.48
C TYR A 560 24.99 17.65 16.98
N ASN A 561 23.84 17.53 16.31
CA ASN A 561 23.65 18.04 14.95
C ASN A 561 22.82 19.31 15.01
N LEU A 562 23.40 20.39 14.51
CA LEU A 562 22.89 21.74 14.61
C LEU A 562 22.45 22.27 13.25
N LYS A 563 21.38 23.05 13.23
CA LYS A 563 20.88 23.77 12.06
C LYS A 563 20.67 25.23 12.40
N VAL A 564 21.01 26.14 11.49
CA VAL A 564 20.80 27.58 11.69
C VAL A 564 19.33 27.90 11.89
N ILE A 565 19.04 28.82 12.82
CA ILE A 565 17.71 29.41 12.98
C ILE A 565 17.56 30.58 12.01
N GLU A 566 16.69 30.44 11.01
CA GLU A 566 16.40 31.49 10.02
C GLU A 566 15.35 32.47 10.56
N VAL A 567 15.73 33.73 10.77
CA VAL A 567 14.80 34.81 11.15
C VAL A 567 14.43 35.62 9.90
N LYS A 568 13.14 35.75 9.59
CA LYS A 568 12.66 36.52 8.42
C LYS A 568 13.26 37.93 8.43
N GLY A 569 13.93 38.28 7.34
CA GLY A 569 14.54 39.61 7.14
C GLY A 569 15.96 39.79 7.69
N HIS A 570 16.55 38.79 8.35
CA HIS A 570 17.90 38.85 8.89
C HIS A 570 18.77 37.70 8.36
N SER A 571 19.98 38.02 7.89
CA SER A 571 20.95 37.00 7.46
C SER A 571 21.74 36.51 8.68
N HIS A 572 21.75 35.20 8.89
CA HIS A 572 22.59 34.59 9.92
C HIS A 572 24.07 34.70 9.53
N GLN A 573 24.89 35.32 10.38
CA GLN A 573 26.31 35.58 10.10
C GLN A 573 27.10 34.31 9.76
N GLY A 574 26.82 33.20 10.47
CA GLY A 574 27.43 31.90 10.19
C GLY A 574 27.13 31.38 8.78
N VAL A 575 25.94 31.63 8.23
CA VAL A 575 25.57 31.19 6.87
C VAL A 575 26.41 31.92 5.84
N SER A 576 26.48 33.24 5.96
CA SER A 576 27.25 34.09 5.05
C SER A 576 28.75 33.73 5.11
N PHE A 577 29.27 33.49 6.32
CA PHE A 577 30.65 33.06 6.52
C PHE A 577 30.93 31.68 5.89
N PHE A 578 30.17 30.64 6.22
CA PHE A 578 30.43 29.29 5.70
C PHE A 578 30.25 29.21 4.19
N LYS A 579 29.30 29.96 3.61
CA LYS A 579 29.17 30.08 2.16
C LYS A 579 30.46 30.63 1.53
N GLN A 580 30.96 31.76 2.04
CA GLN A 580 32.20 32.35 1.53
C GLN A 580 33.43 31.47 1.78
N LEU A 581 33.49 30.78 2.93
CA LEU A 581 34.57 29.85 3.27
C LEU A 581 34.62 28.69 2.28
N ILE A 582 33.46 28.08 2.00
CA ILE A 582 33.32 26.96 1.06
C ILE A 582 33.69 27.41 -0.34
N ASP A 583 33.06 28.46 -0.87
CA ASP A 583 33.25 28.94 -2.25
C ASP A 583 34.74 29.24 -2.56
N ASN A 584 35.49 29.77 -1.58
CA ASN A 584 36.89 30.14 -1.75
C ASN A 584 37.90 29.00 -1.48
N ASN A 585 37.48 27.88 -0.89
CA ASN A 585 38.40 26.81 -0.44
C ASN A 585 37.94 25.41 -0.86
N LEU A 586 37.14 25.28 -1.92
CA LEU A 586 36.65 24.00 -2.45
C LEU A 586 37.77 22.96 -2.65
N ASP A 587 38.95 23.37 -3.11
CA ASP A 587 40.09 22.48 -3.36
C ASP A 587 40.77 21.97 -2.08
N LYS A 588 40.49 22.59 -0.93
CA LYS A 588 41.16 22.32 0.37
C LYS A 588 40.24 21.73 1.42
N LEU A 589 38.92 21.74 1.20
CA LEU A 589 37.93 21.19 2.12
C LEU A 589 37.52 19.79 1.66
N PRO A 590 37.93 18.71 2.35
CA PRO A 590 37.52 17.36 1.99
C PRO A 590 36.02 17.22 2.21
N MET A 591 35.28 17.07 1.11
CA MET A 591 33.85 16.79 1.15
C MET A 591 33.63 15.48 1.92
N LEU A 592 32.73 15.50 2.91
CA LEU A 592 32.38 14.31 3.66
C LEU A 592 31.64 13.36 2.70
N PRO A 593 32.21 12.21 2.32
CA PRO A 593 31.54 11.29 1.43
C PRO A 593 30.24 10.82 2.10
N GLU A 594 29.13 10.79 1.36
CA GLU A 594 27.93 10.06 1.80
C GLU A 594 28.24 8.55 1.78
N GLY A 595 29.09 8.05 2.68
CA GLY A 595 29.57 6.66 2.65
C GLY A 595 30.28 6.27 1.34
N LYS A 596 30.62 4.99 1.19
CA LYS A 596 31.04 4.41 -0.10
C LYS A 596 29.80 4.13 -0.98
N THR A 597 28.85 5.05 -1.09
CA THR A 597 27.65 4.76 -1.86
C THR A 597 27.97 4.72 -3.34
N ILE A 598 27.93 3.53 -3.92
CA ILE A 598 27.83 3.36 -5.36
C ILE A 598 26.55 4.08 -5.80
N ALA A 599 26.68 5.13 -6.61
CA ALA A 599 25.53 5.88 -7.12
C ALA A 599 24.54 4.91 -7.82
N GLY A 600 23.26 5.03 -7.50
CA GLY A 600 22.21 4.14 -7.99
C GLY A 600 22.07 2.79 -7.26
N LEU A 601 22.95 2.44 -6.31
CA LEU A 601 22.83 1.17 -5.57
C LEU A 601 21.56 1.11 -4.72
N SER A 602 21.18 2.21 -4.06
CA SER A 602 19.94 2.27 -3.26
C SER A 602 18.70 2.01 -4.12
N ASP A 603 18.64 2.61 -5.32
CA ASP A 603 17.56 2.39 -6.28
C ASP A 603 17.51 0.95 -6.79
N ALA A 604 18.68 0.36 -7.05
CA ALA A 604 18.80 -1.02 -7.49
C ALA A 604 18.33 -2.01 -6.42
N LEU A 605 18.75 -1.81 -5.16
CA LEU A 605 18.31 -2.62 -4.03
C LEU A 605 16.80 -2.50 -3.81
N ARG A 606 16.25 -1.28 -3.85
CA ARG A 606 14.81 -1.02 -3.80
C ARG A 606 14.06 -1.80 -4.88
N GLN A 607 14.56 -1.74 -6.11
CA GLN A 607 13.94 -2.43 -7.25
C GLN A 607 13.84 -3.94 -7.01
N ILE A 608 14.93 -4.55 -6.55
CA ILE A 608 15.01 -5.99 -6.28
C ILE A 608 13.96 -6.42 -5.23
N VAL A 609 13.72 -5.62 -4.18
CA VAL A 609 12.75 -6.00 -3.13
C VAL A 609 11.29 -5.67 -3.48
N CYS A 610 11.05 -4.63 -4.28
CA CYS A 610 9.70 -4.24 -4.69
C CYS A 610 9.02 -5.24 -5.64
N ALA A 611 9.78 -6.02 -6.41
CA ALA A 611 9.23 -7.02 -7.33
C ALA A 611 8.56 -8.22 -6.62
N PRO A 612 9.22 -8.94 -5.68
CA PRO A 612 8.58 -9.97 -4.88
C PRO A 612 7.52 -9.39 -3.95
N LEU A 613 7.77 -8.21 -3.38
CA LEU A 613 6.96 -7.49 -2.39
C LEU A 613 6.39 -8.42 -1.31
N PHE A 614 7.20 -8.68 -0.29
CA PHE A 614 6.85 -9.60 0.80
C PHE A 614 5.71 -9.10 1.70
N CYS A 615 5.48 -7.78 1.78
CA CYS A 615 4.33 -7.19 2.47
C CYS A 615 3.28 -6.67 1.47
N ARG A 616 2.04 -6.44 1.94
CA ARG A 616 1.05 -5.66 1.19
C ARG A 616 0.98 -4.26 1.78
N ALA A 617 0.51 -3.30 0.99
CA ALA A 617 0.28 -1.96 1.51
C ALA A 617 -1.08 -1.41 1.05
N MET A 618 -1.76 -0.70 1.95
CA MET A 618 -2.95 0.07 1.64
C MET A 618 -2.65 1.55 1.78
N PHE A 619 -3.17 2.37 0.87
CA PHE A 619 -2.93 3.81 0.84
C PHE A 619 -4.23 4.56 1.10
N ILE A 620 -4.24 5.33 2.19
CA ILE A 620 -5.37 6.15 2.58
C ILE A 620 -5.27 7.49 1.86
N HIS A 621 -6.33 7.87 1.15
CA HIS A 621 -6.44 9.09 0.38
C HIS A 621 -7.35 10.10 1.08
N LYS A 622 -7.03 11.39 0.94
CA LYS A 622 -7.90 12.51 1.28
C LYS A 622 -8.96 12.63 0.21
N VAL A 623 -10.21 12.42 0.60
CA VAL A 623 -11.38 12.68 -0.23
C VAL A 623 -12.22 13.78 0.44
N PRO A 624 -13.13 14.47 -0.28
CA PRO A 624 -13.93 15.52 0.31
C PRO A 624 -14.65 15.07 1.60
N GLY A 625 -14.23 15.63 2.74
CA GLY A 625 -14.81 15.34 4.05
C GLY A 625 -14.40 14.02 4.71
N ALA A 626 -13.60 13.16 4.06
CA ALA A 626 -13.26 11.83 4.59
C ALA A 626 -11.82 11.37 4.26
N LEU A 627 -11.46 10.22 4.81
CA LEU A 627 -10.24 9.49 4.52
C LEU A 627 -10.65 8.07 4.13
N ASP A 628 -10.35 7.66 2.91
CA ASP A 628 -10.76 6.36 2.39
C ASP A 628 -9.53 5.62 1.81
N VAL A 629 -9.53 4.29 1.88
CA VAL A 629 -8.49 3.48 1.24
C VAL A 629 -8.72 3.48 -0.27
N GLY A 630 -7.83 4.15 -1.02
CA GLY A 630 -7.96 4.34 -2.47
C GLY A 630 -7.09 3.41 -3.31
N CYS A 631 -6.04 2.84 -2.72
CA CYS A 631 -5.11 1.95 -3.41
C CYS A 631 -4.61 0.84 -2.49
N VAL A 632 -4.39 -0.34 -3.07
CA VAL A 632 -3.74 -1.51 -2.46
C VAL A 632 -2.63 -1.96 -3.40
N THR A 633 -1.48 -2.33 -2.83
CA THR A 633 -0.34 -2.83 -3.62
C THR A 633 -0.07 -4.30 -3.38
N TYR A 634 0.37 -5.00 -4.43
CA TYR A 634 0.76 -6.41 -4.40
C TYR A 634 2.05 -6.67 -5.19
N GLY A 635 2.67 -7.83 -4.96
CA GLY A 635 3.92 -8.26 -5.60
C GLY A 635 3.75 -9.39 -6.61
N SER A 636 4.86 -10.01 -7.03
CA SER A 636 4.83 -11.24 -7.83
C SER A 636 4.48 -12.48 -7.02
N ILE A 637 4.69 -12.46 -5.70
CA ILE A 637 4.46 -13.59 -4.80
C ILE A 637 3.07 -13.47 -4.19
N PRO A 638 2.16 -14.44 -4.35
CA PRO A 638 0.86 -14.45 -3.68
C PRO A 638 1.02 -14.46 -2.15
N GLN A 639 0.19 -13.72 -1.45
CA GLN A 639 0.16 -13.64 0.02
C GLN A 639 -1.23 -14.01 0.53
N ALA A 640 -1.34 -14.55 1.75
CA ALA A 640 -2.63 -14.86 2.35
C ALA A 640 -3.52 -13.61 2.48
N SER A 641 -2.91 -12.43 2.56
CA SER A 641 -3.63 -11.16 2.59
C SER A 641 -4.35 -10.80 1.29
N ASP A 642 -3.96 -11.38 0.16
CA ASP A 642 -4.59 -11.11 -1.14
C ASP A 642 -6.07 -11.52 -1.15
N ASN A 643 -6.43 -12.54 -0.37
CA ASN A 643 -7.80 -13.07 -0.31
C ASN A 643 -8.76 -12.11 0.41
N TRP A 644 -8.38 -11.55 1.56
CA TRP A 644 -9.26 -10.61 2.29
C TRP A 644 -9.14 -9.18 1.79
N LEU A 645 -8.02 -8.81 1.17
CA LEU A 645 -7.90 -7.61 0.36
C LEU A 645 -8.71 -7.74 -0.94
N ASN A 646 -9.16 -8.95 -1.29
CA ASN A 646 -9.99 -9.25 -2.44
C ASN A 646 -9.42 -8.65 -3.73
N ILE A 647 -8.13 -8.86 -3.95
CA ILE A 647 -7.38 -8.31 -5.08
C ILE A 647 -7.70 -9.12 -6.34
N ASP A 648 -8.28 -8.45 -7.33
CA ASP A 648 -8.42 -8.95 -8.68
C ASP A 648 -7.36 -8.31 -9.58
N SER A 649 -6.28 -9.05 -9.79
CA SER A 649 -5.16 -8.62 -10.65
C SER A 649 -5.55 -8.45 -12.13
N SER A 650 -6.65 -9.04 -12.58
CA SER A 650 -7.11 -8.94 -13.97
C SER A 650 -7.88 -7.64 -14.24
N SER A 651 -8.62 -7.17 -13.24
CA SER A 651 -9.34 -5.88 -13.30
C SER A 651 -8.55 -4.72 -12.68
N HIS A 652 -7.40 -4.99 -12.04
CA HIS A 652 -6.61 -4.02 -11.29
C HIS A 652 -7.42 -3.33 -10.17
N GLN A 653 -8.28 -4.08 -9.50
CA GLN A 653 -9.15 -3.60 -8.43
C GLN A 653 -9.07 -4.50 -7.19
N ALA A 654 -9.41 -3.92 -6.05
CA ALA A 654 -9.55 -4.61 -4.77
C ALA A 654 -10.86 -4.15 -4.11
N ASP A 655 -11.75 -5.08 -3.77
CA ASP A 655 -13.00 -4.76 -3.05
C ASP A 655 -12.84 -5.02 -1.55
N LEU A 656 -12.54 -3.94 -0.83
CA LEU A 656 -12.27 -3.92 0.60
C LEU A 656 -13.52 -3.74 1.45
N THR A 657 -14.70 -3.67 0.83
CA THR A 657 -15.96 -3.30 1.50
C THR A 657 -16.21 -4.15 2.74
N LYS A 658 -16.11 -5.48 2.64
CA LYS A 658 -16.36 -6.37 3.78
C LYS A 658 -15.31 -6.24 4.88
N PHE A 659 -14.05 -6.08 4.50
CA PHE A 659 -12.95 -5.98 5.45
C PHE A 659 -13.05 -4.68 6.26
N LEU A 660 -13.21 -3.55 5.56
CA LEU A 660 -13.20 -2.22 6.17
C LEU A 660 -14.51 -1.80 6.83
N ALA A 661 -15.66 -2.36 6.41
CA ALA A 661 -16.94 -2.12 7.07
C ALA A 661 -17.09 -2.90 8.39
N SER A 662 -16.35 -4.00 8.55
CA SER A 662 -16.40 -4.81 9.77
C SER A 662 -15.90 -4.00 10.96
N GLU A 663 -16.69 -3.94 12.03
CA GLU A 663 -16.38 -3.19 13.27
C GLU A 663 -16.01 -1.71 13.06
N ASN A 664 -16.49 -1.09 11.99
CA ASN A 664 -16.12 0.28 11.62
C ASN A 664 -14.60 0.49 11.46
N LEU A 665 -13.86 -0.54 11.02
CA LEU A 665 -12.40 -0.50 10.87
C LEU A 665 -11.93 0.69 10.00
N ALA A 666 -12.64 1.04 8.92
CA ALA A 666 -12.33 2.24 8.13
C ALA A 666 -12.32 3.53 8.97
N SER A 667 -13.33 3.71 9.83
CA SER A 667 -13.45 4.90 10.68
C SER A 667 -12.39 4.91 11.77
N PHE A 668 -12.08 3.73 12.33
CA PHE A 668 -11.00 3.57 13.30
C PHE A 668 -9.65 3.97 12.69
N LEU A 669 -9.28 3.39 11.54
CA LEU A 669 -8.04 3.71 10.83
C LEU A 669 -7.96 5.19 10.43
N ALA A 670 -9.08 5.78 9.97
CA ALA A 670 -9.14 7.20 9.64
C ALA A 670 -8.97 8.10 10.88
N THR A 671 -9.49 7.69 12.03
CA THR A 671 -9.35 8.43 13.30
C THR A 671 -7.92 8.37 13.79
N GLN A 672 -7.32 7.18 13.80
CA GLN A 672 -5.92 7.01 14.16
C GLN A 672 -5.00 7.78 13.21
N LEU A 673 -5.22 7.73 11.89
CA LEU A 673 -4.37 8.46 10.97
C LEU A 673 -4.42 9.99 11.17
N ARG A 674 -5.53 10.52 11.71
CA ARG A 674 -5.67 11.96 12.02
C ARG A 674 -4.90 12.38 13.26
N SER A 675 -4.66 11.48 14.22
CA SER A 675 -3.86 11.77 15.41
C SER A 675 -2.35 11.72 15.14
N HIS A 676 -1.92 11.07 14.05
CA HIS A 676 -0.51 10.92 13.71
C HIS A 676 0.05 12.07 12.88
N THR A 677 1.33 12.39 13.14
CA THR A 677 2.18 13.27 12.34
C THR A 677 3.16 12.44 11.49
N PRO A 678 3.70 13.00 10.38
CA PRO A 678 4.65 12.26 9.55
C PRO A 678 5.97 11.86 10.25
N SER A 679 6.31 12.43 11.39
CA SER A 679 7.52 12.04 12.15
C SER A 679 7.29 10.86 13.09
N ASP A 680 6.02 10.50 13.34
CA ASP A 680 5.69 9.45 14.30
C ASP A 680 6.10 8.07 13.77
N ASN A 681 6.44 7.18 14.71
CA ASN A 681 6.64 5.77 14.41
C ASN A 681 5.30 5.13 13.99
N PRO A 682 5.33 4.04 13.21
CA PRO A 682 4.10 3.36 12.77
C PRO A 682 3.32 2.78 13.94
N GLU A 683 2.02 3.06 13.98
CA GLU A 683 1.11 2.41 14.93
C GLU A 683 0.82 0.98 14.47
N ARG A 684 0.94 0.02 15.39
CA ARG A 684 0.70 -1.40 15.12
C ARG A 684 -0.70 -1.79 15.59
N ILE A 685 -1.51 -2.29 14.67
CA ILE A 685 -2.88 -2.75 14.92
C ILE A 685 -2.98 -4.21 14.48
N GLU A 686 -3.18 -5.14 15.41
CA GLU A 686 -3.40 -6.55 15.08
C GLU A 686 -4.88 -6.79 14.75
N VAL A 687 -5.11 -7.38 13.59
CA VAL A 687 -6.45 -7.70 13.06
C VAL A 687 -6.54 -9.19 12.80
N ILE A 688 -7.56 -9.83 13.37
CA ILE A 688 -7.88 -11.24 13.19
C ILE A 688 -9.06 -11.36 12.25
N THR A 689 -8.87 -12.11 11.17
CA THR A 689 -9.90 -12.41 10.19
C THR A 689 -10.32 -13.87 10.28
N VAL A 690 -11.62 -14.12 10.12
CA VAL A 690 -12.16 -15.48 9.99
C VAL A 690 -12.79 -15.58 8.62
N SER A 691 -12.36 -16.54 7.81
CA SER A 691 -12.95 -16.87 6.50
C SER A 691 -13.60 -18.25 6.53
N THR A 692 -14.38 -18.57 5.51
CA THR A 692 -14.89 -19.93 5.29
C THR A 692 -13.74 -20.93 5.11
N LYS A 693 -13.97 -22.22 5.35
CA LYS A 693 -12.90 -23.25 5.28
C LYS A 693 -12.26 -23.40 3.90
N ASP A 694 -13.00 -23.06 2.85
CA ASP A 694 -12.55 -22.99 1.45
C ASP A 694 -11.91 -21.63 1.11
N ASN A 695 -11.76 -20.74 2.08
CA ASN A 695 -11.25 -19.37 1.98
C ASN A 695 -12.00 -18.47 0.98
N SER A 696 -13.21 -18.87 0.56
CA SER A 696 -13.98 -18.15 -0.46
C SER A 696 -14.68 -16.88 0.06
N LYS A 697 -14.90 -16.78 1.37
CA LYS A 697 -15.63 -15.66 1.95
C LYS A 697 -15.12 -15.25 3.33
N LEU A 698 -14.86 -13.96 3.49
CA LEU A 698 -14.63 -13.32 4.78
C LEU A 698 -15.91 -13.32 5.63
N LEU A 699 -15.85 -13.90 6.83
CA LEU A 699 -16.94 -14.05 7.79
C LEU A 699 -16.89 -13.01 8.91
N SER A 700 -15.70 -12.69 9.40
CA SER A 700 -15.51 -11.75 10.52
C SER A 700 -14.13 -11.10 10.46
N VAL A 701 -14.05 -9.87 10.96
CA VAL A 701 -12.81 -9.13 11.23
C VAL A 701 -12.90 -8.57 12.64
N ARG A 702 -11.84 -8.73 13.44
CA ARG A 702 -11.75 -8.26 14.82
C ARG A 702 -10.38 -7.65 15.09
N CYS A 703 -10.32 -6.48 15.70
CA CYS A 703 -9.05 -5.98 16.25
C CYS A 703 -8.74 -6.69 17.57
N SER A 704 -7.46 -6.98 17.84
CA SER A 704 -7.03 -7.58 19.12
C SER A 704 -7.46 -6.74 20.32
N ASP A 705 -7.46 -5.42 20.16
CA ASP A 705 -7.73 -4.46 21.23
C ASP A 705 -9.22 -4.35 21.55
N ASN A 706 -10.08 -4.96 20.73
CA ASN A 706 -11.52 -5.02 20.98
C ASN A 706 -11.87 -6.09 22.04
N PHE A 707 -10.90 -6.90 22.49
CA PHE A 707 -11.08 -7.91 23.52
C PHE A 707 -10.65 -7.38 24.89
N THR A 708 -11.43 -7.66 25.93
CA THR A 708 -11.15 -7.14 27.28
C THR A 708 -10.04 -7.89 28.02
N SER A 709 -9.68 -9.09 27.56
CA SER A 709 -8.58 -9.87 28.12
C SER A 709 -7.94 -10.82 27.10
N VAL A 710 -6.69 -11.19 27.35
CA VAL A 710 -5.95 -12.18 26.57
C VAL A 710 -6.65 -13.55 26.55
N ALA A 711 -7.33 -13.91 27.64
CA ALA A 711 -8.10 -15.15 27.72
C ALA A 711 -9.30 -15.15 26.75
N GLN A 712 -10.04 -14.03 26.67
CA GLN A 712 -11.15 -13.90 25.71
C GLN A 712 -10.66 -13.94 24.27
N LEU A 713 -9.53 -13.30 23.97
CA LEU A 713 -8.92 -13.36 22.65
C LEU A 713 -8.54 -14.79 22.27
N ARG A 714 -7.88 -15.53 23.18
CA ARG A 714 -7.54 -16.95 22.98
C ARG A 714 -8.77 -17.80 22.74
N GLU A 715 -9.82 -17.62 23.53
CA GLU A 715 -11.09 -18.35 23.38
C GLU A 715 -11.74 -18.06 22.03
N PHE A 716 -11.78 -16.80 21.62
CA PHE A 716 -12.29 -16.40 20.30
C PHE A 716 -11.52 -17.07 19.16
N VAL A 717 -10.19 -17.07 19.21
CA VAL A 717 -9.34 -17.74 18.20
C VAL A 717 -9.65 -19.23 18.16
N ASN A 718 -9.67 -19.89 19.32
CA ASN A 718 -9.91 -21.33 19.42
C ASN A 718 -11.31 -21.73 18.89
N LEU A 719 -12.35 -20.98 19.26
CA LEU A 719 -13.71 -21.21 18.74
C LEU A 719 -13.80 -20.98 17.24
N SER A 720 -13.08 -19.98 16.71
CA SER A 720 -13.09 -19.64 15.29
C SER A 720 -12.42 -20.70 14.42
N LEU A 721 -11.37 -21.37 14.92
CA LEU A 721 -10.71 -22.49 14.22
C LEU A 721 -11.67 -23.65 13.91
N SER A 722 -12.72 -23.85 14.71
CA SER A 722 -13.74 -24.88 14.42
C SER A 722 -14.69 -24.51 13.27
N ARG A 723 -14.89 -23.20 13.05
CA ARG A 723 -15.90 -22.63 12.13
C ARG A 723 -15.33 -22.25 10.76
N GLY A 724 -14.05 -21.95 10.68
CA GLY A 724 -13.43 -21.39 9.48
C GLY A 724 -11.91 -21.38 9.54
N GLN A 725 -11.30 -20.72 8.57
CA GLN A 725 -9.87 -20.43 8.59
C GLN A 725 -9.64 -19.13 9.37
N VAL A 726 -8.69 -19.16 10.31
CA VAL A 726 -8.31 -17.98 11.10
C VAL A 726 -6.98 -17.48 10.58
N ASN A 727 -6.92 -16.19 10.25
CA ASN A 727 -5.70 -15.50 9.89
C ASN A 727 -5.54 -14.26 10.78
N ALA A 728 -4.30 -13.83 10.98
CA ALA A 728 -3.99 -12.61 11.72
C ALA A 728 -3.00 -11.76 10.94
N PHE A 729 -3.21 -10.45 10.98
CA PHE A 729 -2.41 -9.48 10.25
C PHE A 729 -2.05 -8.32 11.17
N CYS A 730 -0.79 -7.91 11.14
CA CYS A 730 -0.34 -6.67 11.73
C CYS A 730 -0.47 -5.56 10.68
N LEU A 731 -1.29 -4.55 10.96
CA LEU A 731 -1.43 -3.33 10.19
C LEU A 731 -0.51 -2.28 10.82
N GLN A 732 0.47 -1.79 10.06
CA GLN A 732 1.40 -0.75 10.50
C GLN A 732 1.02 0.58 9.85
N LEU A 733 0.26 1.40 10.56
CA LEU A 733 -0.30 2.66 10.09
C LEU A 733 0.72 3.79 10.24
N SER A 734 1.03 4.47 9.13
CA SER A 734 1.95 5.61 9.09
C SER A 734 1.32 6.81 8.42
N ARG A 735 1.50 8.00 9.01
CA ARG A 735 1.22 9.27 8.34
C ARG A 735 2.32 9.58 7.32
N VAL A 736 1.95 10.01 6.11
CA VAL A 736 2.93 10.40 5.09
C VAL A 736 3.01 11.91 4.91
N GLY A 737 4.17 12.34 4.42
CA GLY A 737 4.42 13.70 3.98
C GLY A 737 3.92 13.95 2.56
N ARG A 738 4.57 14.88 1.87
CA ARG A 738 4.30 15.18 0.45
C ARG A 738 4.99 14.14 -0.44
N PRO A 739 4.44 13.87 -1.64
CA PRO A 739 5.12 12.99 -2.59
C PRO A 739 6.44 13.61 -3.04
N ASP A 740 7.46 12.80 -3.26
CA ASP A 740 8.67 13.24 -3.94
C ASP A 740 8.43 13.25 -5.45
N THR A 741 8.01 14.41 -5.96
CA THR A 741 7.71 14.60 -7.37
C THR A 741 8.96 14.58 -8.24
N GLU A 742 10.17 14.81 -7.70
CA GLU A 742 11.40 14.91 -8.50
C GLU A 742 11.74 13.58 -9.19
N TYR A 743 11.58 12.46 -8.47
CA TYR A 743 11.84 11.12 -8.99
C TYR A 743 10.95 10.71 -10.18
N ILE A 744 9.73 11.23 -10.23
CA ILE A 744 8.73 10.93 -11.27
C ILE A 744 8.52 12.11 -12.24
N GLN A 745 9.22 13.22 -12.04
CA GLN A 745 8.99 14.47 -12.76
C GLN A 745 9.15 14.28 -14.26
N ARG A 746 10.17 13.53 -14.66
CA ARG A 746 10.48 13.27 -16.08
C ARG A 746 9.32 12.57 -16.79
N GLU A 747 8.76 11.54 -16.17
CA GLU A 747 7.60 10.83 -16.69
C GLU A 747 6.34 11.71 -16.66
N LEU A 748 6.14 12.48 -15.59
CA LEU A 748 5.03 13.44 -15.49
C LEU A 748 5.09 14.50 -16.58
N ASP A 749 6.26 15.08 -16.87
CA ASP A 749 6.47 16.07 -17.92
C ASP A 749 6.16 15.49 -19.31
N TYR A 750 6.59 14.24 -19.55
CA TYR A 750 6.28 13.55 -20.79
C TYR A 750 4.77 13.31 -20.94
N ILE A 751 4.09 12.85 -19.88
CA ILE A 751 2.63 12.68 -19.91
C ILE A 751 1.95 14.03 -20.11
N SER A 752 2.42 15.09 -19.45
CA SER A 752 1.85 16.43 -19.54
C SER A 752 1.90 16.97 -20.97
N HIS A 753 3.02 16.75 -21.67
CA HIS A 753 3.18 17.16 -23.07
C HIS A 753 2.10 16.59 -24.00
N TYR A 754 1.67 15.34 -23.80
CA TYR A 754 0.68 14.67 -24.68
C TYR A 754 -0.73 14.55 -24.08
N ALA A 755 -0.87 14.67 -22.77
CA ALA A 755 -2.09 14.39 -22.02
C ALA A 755 -2.13 15.15 -20.67
N ILE A 756 -2.12 16.49 -20.72
CA ILE A 756 -2.16 17.39 -19.54
C ILE A 756 -3.18 16.95 -18.50
N HIS A 757 -4.42 16.65 -18.89
CA HIS A 757 -5.48 16.23 -17.96
C HIS A 757 -5.12 14.96 -17.18
N ARG A 758 -4.42 14.02 -17.82
CA ARG A 758 -3.99 12.77 -17.19
C ARG A 758 -2.81 12.98 -16.24
N ALA A 759 -1.86 13.84 -16.62
CA ALA A 759 -0.78 14.25 -15.73
C ALA A 759 -1.34 14.91 -14.46
N LYS A 760 -2.28 15.85 -14.61
CA LYS A 760 -2.95 16.50 -13.47
C LYS A 760 -3.71 15.51 -12.59
N GLN A 761 -4.45 14.57 -13.19
CA GLN A 761 -5.15 13.54 -12.43
C GLN A 761 -4.20 12.66 -11.61
N LEU A 762 -3.05 12.28 -12.18
CA LEU A 762 -2.02 11.51 -11.47
C LEU A 762 -1.40 12.31 -10.33
N GLU A 763 -1.11 13.59 -10.57
CA GLU A 763 -0.60 14.49 -9.55
C GLU A 763 -1.61 14.62 -8.41
N ASP A 764 -2.88 14.93 -8.71
CA ASP A 764 -3.95 15.03 -7.71
C ASP A 764 -4.13 13.71 -6.92
N GLU A 765 -4.06 12.54 -7.58
CA GLU A 765 -4.11 11.23 -6.93
C GLU A 765 -2.95 11.07 -5.93
N LEU A 766 -1.70 11.27 -6.36
CA LEU A 766 -0.53 11.12 -5.51
C LEU A 766 -0.49 12.16 -4.37
N TRP A 767 -0.92 13.40 -4.60
CA TRP A 767 -1.00 14.44 -3.57
C TRP A 767 -2.10 14.19 -2.54
N SER A 768 -3.13 13.44 -2.90
CA SER A 768 -4.21 13.10 -1.98
C SER A 768 -3.82 12.02 -0.97
N VAL A 769 -2.73 11.27 -1.19
CA VAL A 769 -2.26 10.26 -0.25
C VAL A 769 -1.95 10.89 1.11
N ALA A 770 -2.55 10.33 2.15
CA ALA A 770 -2.56 10.84 3.51
C ALA A 770 -1.86 9.88 4.48
N GLY A 771 -1.86 8.59 4.19
CA GLY A 771 -1.23 7.57 5.02
C GLY A 771 -0.99 6.27 4.25
N VAL A 772 -0.09 5.47 4.82
CA VAL A 772 0.28 4.14 4.33
C VAL A 772 0.01 3.15 5.47
N ILE A 773 -0.53 1.99 5.13
CA ILE A 773 -0.67 0.86 6.03
C ILE A 773 0.14 -0.28 5.43
N GLU A 774 1.28 -0.63 6.04
CA GLU A 774 1.98 -1.88 5.74
C GLU A 774 1.21 -3.04 6.40
N VAL A 775 1.09 -4.16 5.68
CA VAL A 775 0.30 -5.32 6.10
C VAL A 775 1.17 -6.57 6.10
N THR A 776 1.35 -7.13 7.28
CA THR A 776 2.20 -8.31 7.52
C THR A 776 1.36 -9.43 8.11
N ASP A 777 1.44 -10.63 7.52
CA ASP A 777 0.78 -11.82 8.06
C ASP A 777 1.53 -12.32 9.31
N VAL A 778 0.80 -12.39 10.43
CA VAL A 778 1.26 -12.83 11.75
C VAL A 778 0.48 -14.06 12.25
N THR A 779 -0.16 -14.80 11.35
CA THR A 779 -0.99 -15.96 11.69
C THR A 779 -0.20 -17.04 12.42
N GLU A 780 1.00 -17.41 11.93
CA GLU A 780 1.84 -18.41 12.60
C GLU A 780 2.27 -17.95 14.00
N GLU A 781 2.61 -16.66 14.15
CA GLU A 781 2.98 -16.07 15.44
C GLU A 781 1.81 -16.14 16.42
N LEU A 782 0.59 -15.76 15.98
CA LEU A 782 -0.63 -15.84 16.78
C LEU A 782 -0.88 -17.27 17.28
N MET A 783 -0.74 -18.27 16.41
CA MET A 783 -0.95 -19.68 16.76
C MET A 783 0.10 -20.16 17.76
N GLN A 784 1.38 -19.82 17.52
CA GLN A 784 2.47 -20.17 18.44
C GLN A 784 2.28 -19.52 19.81
N ARG A 785 1.93 -18.24 19.84
CA ARG A 785 1.74 -17.45 21.05
C ARG A 785 0.66 -18.02 21.97
N PHE A 786 -0.40 -18.60 21.41
CA PHE A 786 -1.46 -19.27 22.18
C PHE A 786 -1.25 -20.78 22.35
N ASN A 787 -0.14 -21.32 21.86
CA ASN A 787 0.16 -22.75 21.79
C ASN A 787 -1.00 -23.54 21.15
N LEU A 788 -1.51 -23.04 20.03
CA LEU A 788 -2.57 -23.66 19.24
C LEU A 788 -1.96 -24.32 17.99
N SER A 789 -2.51 -25.46 17.56
CA SER A 789 -2.13 -26.05 16.27
C SER A 789 -2.86 -25.37 15.12
N ALA A 790 -2.12 -24.98 14.08
CA ALA A 790 -2.69 -24.43 12.84
C ALA A 790 -3.47 -25.47 11.99
N ALA A 791 -3.43 -26.76 12.37
CA ALA A 791 -4.20 -27.84 11.74
C ALA A 791 -5.37 -28.28 12.65
N PRO A 792 -6.54 -28.63 12.09
CA PRO A 792 -7.63 -29.18 12.87
C PRO A 792 -7.17 -30.48 13.55
N GLN A 793 -7.12 -30.48 14.89
CA GLN A 793 -7.03 -31.72 15.65
C GLN A 793 -8.22 -32.59 15.25
N GLN A 794 -7.96 -33.68 14.52
CA GLN A 794 -8.90 -34.79 14.49
C GLN A 794 -9.06 -35.25 15.94
N LEU A 795 -10.22 -34.94 16.52
CA LEU A 795 -10.69 -35.55 17.75
C LEU A 795 -10.53 -37.07 17.60
N LYS A 796 -9.52 -37.64 18.26
CA LYS A 796 -9.50 -39.06 18.55
C LYS A 796 -10.70 -39.32 19.45
N LEU A 797 -11.78 -39.83 18.87
CA LEU A 797 -12.83 -40.49 19.63
C LEU A 797 -12.17 -41.69 20.32
N SER A 798 -11.98 -41.57 21.62
CA SER A 798 -11.63 -42.69 22.49
C SER A 798 -12.75 -43.72 22.45
N SER A 799 -12.41 -44.93 22.00
CA SER A 799 -13.07 -46.16 22.46
C SER A 799 -12.29 -46.72 23.63
#